data_AF-A0A3M1CVQ4-F1
#
_entry.id   AF-A0A3M1CVQ4-F1
#
_cell.length_a   1.000
_cell.length_b   1.000
_cell.length_c   1.000
_cell.angle_alpha   90.00
_cell.angle_beta   90.00
_cell.angle_gamma   90.00
#
_symmetry.space_group_name_H-M   'P 1'
#
loop_
_entity.id
_entity.type
_entity.pdbx_description
1 polymer ?
#
loop_
_entity_poly.entity_id
_entity_poly.type
_entity_poly.pdbx_seq_one_letter_code
_entity_poly.pdbx_strand_id
1 'polypeptide(L)'
;MSSRRFVSSIAWLPLLILLQECGTSTPLSNGCLSDADCSTGQQCLAGQCSSTDCEQDSDCAPGRTCEQNECVVVQNCTSDDDCNGAICDKSTGECVQCLDDGDCDGGHCVEGVCHPGCETDGDCSEPVPVCDASTGACVECTEDGDCASGESCLENHCITAEGCRSDEDCGGVTPRCRQDTGDCVECLEQSDCGTDATCEDYVCRGIKGCQDDADCQAPTPRCDPTTSECVECIDSGDCGQGEWCLAGSCISNCAGSDECPPELPVCDIGSGQCVECLEDGDCAGGFCVDNSCQTEPPECRFNSDCPLGQVCIGGACEPGCFSGRDCPDQLLCDLSAGEPGQCVECIDDSQCGNRQVCVGGSCEFRCSGNNDCPGGQLCDTTQGICVDCLSDGDCPAGESCIDGACQPWCNTDSDCPVGQICQNNRCQRGCRNDTDCIQVGQGLVCFNGQCVEGCSDQVPCPPGFYCDLATAQCLQGCLQNSDCPPEQVCDAASNTCVQGCSTDADCQLGYICDATSSQCVPGCRDDRDCPQGTWCNAGKCSPGCLPENCPQGQWCDTGDGHCKPGCDENADCTPPETCNLVTHQCSQADCCGGCPSNHYCDTLTCQCVEKCSNNGGCPAGYECKPDGTCWCTTGTCPPNTHCNTSTGQCEQDTSNCTSDTDCPTGWTCNAATGQCKAPSGQGQEGDFCLKDIDCDQAAGLLCDNAIFCLGCALIDPSFQPTFTCRYECSCGTATCSGPNQECLYRRTGIKCLCVELGTGR
;
A
#
# COMPACT_ATOMS: atom_id res chain seq x y z
N MET A 1 29.40 16.02 -42.00
CA MET A 1 30.58 16.39 -42.82
C MET A 1 31.34 15.10 -43.19
N SER A 2 32.19 15.15 -44.22
CA SER A 2 33.21 14.13 -44.59
C SER A 2 32.76 12.68 -44.83
N SER A 3 32.74 12.27 -46.10
CA SER A 3 32.66 10.88 -46.55
C SER A 3 33.98 10.11 -46.33
N ARG A 4 33.95 8.78 -46.49
CA ARG A 4 35.01 8.05 -47.21
C ARG A 4 34.48 6.75 -47.84
N ARG A 5 35.05 6.40 -48.99
CA ARG A 5 34.85 5.12 -49.73
C ARG A 5 36.19 4.40 -49.79
N PHE A 6 36.18 3.07 -49.93
CA PHE A 6 37.28 2.30 -50.53
C PHE A 6 36.72 1.20 -51.45
N VAL A 7 37.50 0.78 -52.46
CA VAL A 7 37.01 0.08 -53.66
C VAL A 7 38.06 -0.90 -54.24
N SER A 8 37.59 -2.09 -54.65
CA SER A 8 38.18 -3.07 -55.60
C SER A 8 39.56 -3.73 -55.39
N SER A 9 39.56 -5.08 -55.47
CA SER A 9 40.32 -5.94 -56.43
C SER A 9 39.72 -7.37 -56.32
N ILE A 10 39.33 -8.14 -57.36
CA ILE A 10 39.89 -8.50 -58.68
C ILE A 10 41.18 -9.36 -58.54
N ALA A 11 41.32 -10.59 -59.06
CA ALA A 11 40.42 -11.64 -59.61
C ALA A 11 41.26 -12.93 -59.85
N TRP A 12 40.67 -14.04 -60.35
CA TRP A 12 41.10 -14.90 -61.50
C TRP A 12 40.29 -16.25 -61.54
N LEU A 13 40.31 -16.97 -62.66
CA LEU A 13 39.39 -18.07 -63.10
C LEU A 13 40.08 -19.48 -63.11
N PRO A 14 39.49 -20.66 -63.51
CA PRO A 14 38.27 -20.90 -64.33
C PRO A 14 37.37 -22.18 -64.10
N LEU A 15 36.24 -22.25 -64.85
CA LEU A 15 35.52 -23.42 -65.47
C LEU A 15 34.95 -24.57 -64.59
N LEU A 16 33.62 -24.82 -64.56
CA LEU A 16 32.75 -25.56 -65.53
C LEU A 16 31.24 -25.29 -65.13
N ILE A 17 30.15 -25.46 -65.89
CA ILE A 17 29.78 -25.52 -67.33
C ILE A 17 28.21 -25.64 -67.39
N LEU A 18 27.53 -24.88 -68.28
CA LEU A 18 26.14 -25.02 -68.82
C LEU A 18 24.82 -24.71 -68.03
N LEU A 19 24.02 -23.81 -68.64
CA LEU A 19 22.52 -23.72 -68.74
C LEU A 19 21.68 -23.31 -67.49
N GLN A 20 21.09 -22.10 -67.43
CA GLN A 20 19.79 -21.60 -68.00
C GLN A 20 18.58 -21.89 -67.05
N GLU A 21 17.62 -20.98 -66.75
CA GLU A 21 17.23 -19.68 -67.34
C GLU A 21 17.06 -18.52 -66.31
N CYS A 22 16.20 -17.51 -66.54
CA CYS A 22 16.21 -16.21 -65.86
C CYS A 22 14.81 -15.64 -65.55
N GLY A 23 14.57 -15.28 -64.27
CA GLY A 23 13.43 -14.47 -63.80
C GLY A 23 12.11 -15.25 -63.61
N THR A 24 11.23 -14.91 -62.65
CA THR A 24 11.19 -13.74 -61.74
C THR A 24 10.62 -14.09 -60.35
N SER A 25 10.67 -13.11 -59.43
CA SER A 25 9.95 -13.04 -58.13
C SER A 25 10.20 -14.15 -57.09
N THR A 26 10.99 -13.80 -56.08
CA THR A 26 10.72 -14.18 -54.67
C THR A 26 9.38 -13.55 -54.23
N PRO A 27 8.67 -14.15 -53.26
CA PRO A 27 8.96 -13.86 -51.85
C PRO A 27 9.47 -15.08 -51.06
N LEU A 28 9.77 -14.84 -49.78
CA LEU A 28 10.10 -15.82 -48.75
C LEU A 28 8.85 -16.14 -47.89
N SER A 29 8.99 -17.12 -47.00
CA SER A 29 8.06 -17.51 -45.92
C SER A 29 6.94 -18.47 -46.31
N ASN A 30 6.66 -19.41 -45.41
CA ASN A 30 5.56 -20.37 -45.48
C ASN A 30 4.22 -19.62 -45.65
N GLY A 31 3.47 -19.98 -46.68
CA GLY A 31 2.13 -19.45 -46.92
C GLY A 31 1.41 -20.16 -48.05
N CYS A 32 0.08 -20.13 -48.01
CA CYS A 32 -0.84 -20.93 -48.82
C CYS A 32 -2.01 -20.06 -49.34
N LEU A 33 -2.79 -20.59 -50.27
CA LEU A 33 -4.03 -19.96 -50.77
C LEU A 33 -5.26 -20.89 -50.66
N SER A 34 -5.02 -22.18 -50.42
CA SER A 34 -6.00 -23.25 -50.24
C SER A 34 -5.33 -24.41 -49.49
N ASP A 35 -6.12 -25.32 -48.92
CA ASP A 35 -5.60 -26.47 -48.14
C ASP A 35 -4.76 -27.42 -49.00
N ALA A 36 -5.00 -27.45 -50.32
CA ALA A 36 -4.22 -28.20 -51.29
C ALA A 36 -2.80 -27.63 -51.53
N ASP A 37 -2.48 -26.44 -51.02
CA ASP A 37 -1.12 -25.89 -51.00
C ASP A 37 -0.31 -26.35 -49.75
N CYS A 38 -0.95 -27.08 -48.82
CA CYS A 38 -0.39 -27.52 -47.56
C CYS A 38 -0.06 -29.03 -47.54
N SER A 39 0.69 -29.46 -46.52
CA SER A 39 1.03 -30.88 -46.34
C SER A 39 -0.18 -31.69 -45.84
N THR A 40 -0.17 -33.01 -46.03
CA THR A 40 -1.18 -33.91 -45.44
C THR A 40 -1.30 -33.67 -43.93
N GLY A 41 -2.52 -33.43 -43.42
CA GLY A 41 -2.76 -33.05 -42.02
C GLY A 41 -2.66 -31.54 -41.73
N GLN A 42 -2.67 -30.69 -42.77
CA GLN A 42 -2.62 -29.23 -42.60
C GLN A 42 -3.69 -28.51 -43.44
N GLN A 43 -4.22 -27.41 -42.90
CA GLN A 43 -5.19 -26.52 -43.56
C GLN A 43 -4.65 -25.09 -43.71
N CYS A 44 -5.23 -24.33 -44.65
CA CYS A 44 -4.78 -22.98 -44.99
C CYS A 44 -5.52 -21.88 -44.22
N LEU A 45 -5.09 -21.63 -42.98
CA LEU A 45 -5.68 -20.61 -42.11
C LEU A 45 -4.94 -19.28 -42.23
N ALA A 46 -5.68 -18.22 -42.56
CA ALA A 46 -5.17 -16.85 -42.75
C ALA A 46 -3.98 -16.71 -43.74
N GLY A 47 -3.79 -17.68 -44.63
CA GLY A 47 -2.67 -17.73 -45.59
C GLY A 47 -1.41 -18.42 -45.05
N GLN A 48 -1.48 -19.17 -43.95
CA GLN A 48 -0.43 -20.06 -43.46
C GLN A 48 -0.97 -21.50 -43.28
N CYS A 49 -0.11 -22.48 -43.52
CA CYS A 49 -0.45 -23.89 -43.26
C CYS A 49 -0.32 -24.16 -41.76
N SER A 50 -1.44 -24.35 -41.08
CA SER A 50 -1.49 -24.89 -39.71
C SER A 50 -1.68 -26.39 -39.77
N SER A 51 -1.09 -27.15 -38.85
CA SER A 51 -1.65 -28.48 -38.53
C SER A 51 -3.02 -28.30 -37.89
N THR A 52 -3.89 -29.26 -38.17
CA THR A 52 -5.23 -29.39 -37.62
C THR A 52 -5.35 -30.88 -37.30
N ASP A 53 -5.16 -31.26 -36.03
CA ASP A 53 -4.98 -32.68 -35.69
C ASP A 53 -6.31 -33.45 -35.74
N CYS A 54 -7.44 -32.72 -35.75
CA CYS A 54 -8.79 -33.22 -35.99
C CYS A 54 -9.76 -32.08 -36.40
N GLU A 55 -10.86 -32.41 -37.10
CA GLU A 55 -12.04 -31.53 -37.25
C GLU A 55 -13.29 -32.10 -36.57
N GLN A 56 -13.35 -33.43 -36.42
CA GLN A 56 -14.41 -34.18 -35.74
C GLN A 56 -13.82 -35.35 -34.96
N ASP A 57 -14.55 -35.88 -33.96
CA ASP A 57 -14.01 -36.89 -33.03
C ASP A 57 -13.46 -38.14 -33.73
N SER A 58 -14.05 -38.56 -34.85
CA SER A 58 -13.58 -39.74 -35.62
C SER A 58 -12.21 -39.57 -36.29
N ASP A 59 -11.66 -38.35 -36.30
CA ASP A 59 -10.32 -38.08 -36.83
C ASP A 59 -9.24 -38.38 -35.76
N CYS A 60 -9.65 -38.40 -34.48
CA CYS A 60 -8.82 -38.78 -33.36
C CYS A 60 -8.75 -40.30 -33.18
N ALA A 61 -7.64 -40.77 -32.58
CA ALA A 61 -7.52 -42.15 -32.15
C ALA A 61 -8.55 -42.50 -31.06
N PRO A 62 -9.00 -43.77 -30.97
CA PRO A 62 -9.91 -44.23 -29.91
C PRO A 62 -9.46 -43.80 -28.51
N GLY A 63 -10.41 -43.36 -27.68
CA GLY A 63 -10.14 -42.82 -26.34
C GLY A 63 -9.80 -41.33 -26.31
N ARG A 64 -9.81 -40.66 -27.47
CA ARG A 64 -9.64 -39.21 -27.60
C ARG A 64 -10.79 -38.55 -28.35
N THR A 65 -11.07 -37.30 -28.02
CA THR A 65 -12.09 -36.45 -28.68
C THR A 65 -11.46 -35.18 -29.24
N CYS A 66 -12.13 -34.54 -30.19
CA CYS A 66 -11.61 -33.36 -30.87
C CYS A 66 -12.03 -32.08 -30.16
N GLU A 67 -11.11 -31.47 -29.39
CA GLU A 67 -11.34 -30.17 -28.77
C GLU A 67 -10.43 -29.11 -29.38
N GLN A 68 -11.03 -28.07 -29.95
CA GLN A 68 -10.32 -26.89 -30.47
C GLN A 68 -9.21 -27.22 -31.50
N ASN A 69 -9.44 -28.27 -32.31
CA ASN A 69 -8.55 -28.85 -33.33
C ASN A 69 -7.38 -29.70 -32.79
N GLU A 70 -7.39 -30.08 -31.50
CA GLU A 70 -6.42 -30.97 -30.86
C GLU A 70 -7.13 -32.23 -30.32
N CYS A 71 -6.51 -33.41 -30.48
CA CYS A 71 -7.04 -34.67 -29.96
C CYS A 71 -6.70 -34.84 -28.47
N VAL A 72 -7.63 -34.43 -27.60
CA VAL A 72 -7.52 -34.54 -26.14
C VAL A 72 -8.00 -35.91 -25.64
N VAL A 73 -7.47 -36.38 -24.51
CA VAL A 73 -7.84 -37.68 -23.93
C VAL A 73 -9.17 -37.57 -23.17
N VAL A 74 -10.09 -38.49 -23.41
CA VAL A 74 -11.35 -38.58 -22.64
C VAL A 74 -11.06 -39.10 -21.24
N GLN A 75 -11.61 -38.40 -20.23
CA GLN A 75 -11.33 -38.63 -18.80
C GLN A 75 -12.61 -38.57 -17.99
N ASN A 76 -12.77 -39.48 -17.02
CA ASN A 76 -14.01 -39.74 -16.26
C ASN A 76 -15.15 -40.34 -17.11
N CYS A 77 -14.82 -41.31 -17.97
CA CYS A 77 -15.82 -42.09 -18.70
C CYS A 77 -16.75 -42.86 -17.73
N THR A 78 -17.96 -43.16 -18.18
CA THR A 78 -18.94 -43.96 -17.40
C THR A 78 -19.46 -45.17 -18.18
N SER A 79 -19.34 -45.12 -19.50
CA SER A 79 -19.78 -46.08 -20.49
C SER A 79 -18.88 -46.01 -21.71
N ASP A 80 -18.89 -47.07 -22.52
CA ASP A 80 -17.99 -47.21 -23.66
C ASP A 80 -18.42 -46.26 -24.81
N ASP A 81 -19.69 -45.83 -24.82
CA ASP A 81 -20.22 -44.75 -25.64
C ASP A 81 -19.52 -43.40 -25.39
N ASP A 82 -18.94 -43.17 -24.20
CA ASP A 82 -18.22 -41.94 -23.85
C ASP A 82 -16.82 -41.89 -24.51
N CYS A 83 -16.25 -43.04 -24.90
CA CYS A 83 -14.83 -43.20 -25.21
C CYS A 83 -14.46 -43.12 -26.70
N ASN A 84 -15.34 -42.60 -27.56
CA ASN A 84 -15.10 -42.43 -29.01
C ASN A 84 -14.49 -43.69 -29.67
N GLY A 85 -15.11 -44.85 -29.45
CA GLY A 85 -14.68 -46.13 -30.03
C GLY A 85 -13.59 -46.89 -29.26
N ALA A 86 -13.09 -46.36 -28.14
CA ALA A 86 -12.37 -47.13 -27.13
C ALA A 86 -13.33 -47.66 -26.05
N ILE A 87 -12.79 -48.42 -25.09
CA ILE A 87 -13.54 -49.05 -23.99
C ILE A 87 -13.33 -48.25 -22.70
N CYS A 88 -14.36 -48.13 -21.87
CA CYS A 88 -14.29 -47.41 -20.60
C CYS A 88 -13.91 -48.36 -19.46
N ASP A 89 -12.74 -48.17 -18.86
CA ASP A 89 -12.42 -48.75 -17.56
C ASP A 89 -13.22 -48.00 -16.48
N LYS A 90 -14.32 -48.62 -16.06
CA LYS A 90 -15.26 -48.08 -15.07
C LYS A 90 -14.72 -48.13 -13.63
N SER A 91 -13.46 -48.54 -13.43
CA SER A 91 -12.74 -48.54 -12.14
C SER A 91 -11.74 -47.37 -12.02
N THR A 92 -11.10 -46.96 -13.12
CA THR A 92 -10.23 -45.77 -13.17
C THR A 92 -10.96 -44.52 -13.68
N GLY A 93 -11.96 -44.70 -14.56
CA GLY A 93 -12.63 -43.64 -15.31
C GLY A 93 -11.89 -43.27 -16.62
N GLU A 94 -10.97 -44.10 -17.09
CA GLU A 94 -10.14 -43.84 -18.27
C GLU A 94 -10.59 -44.64 -19.49
N CYS A 95 -10.41 -44.06 -20.68
CA CYS A 95 -10.69 -44.74 -21.95
C CYS A 95 -9.44 -45.51 -22.43
N VAL A 96 -9.55 -46.83 -22.42
CA VAL A 96 -8.50 -47.80 -22.76
C VAL A 96 -8.86 -48.54 -24.05
N GLN A 97 -7.87 -49.06 -24.77
CA GLN A 97 -8.12 -49.80 -26.02
C GLN A 97 -8.73 -51.18 -25.76
N CYS A 98 -8.51 -51.73 -24.56
CA CYS A 98 -8.96 -53.05 -24.15
C CYS A 98 -9.06 -53.17 -22.62
N LEU A 99 -9.84 -54.13 -22.16
CA LEU A 99 -9.87 -54.64 -20.78
C LEU A 99 -9.45 -56.11 -20.71
N ASP A 100 -9.69 -56.90 -21.78
CA ASP A 100 -9.07 -58.21 -21.98
C ASP A 100 -8.72 -58.46 -23.47
N ASP A 101 -7.98 -59.54 -23.75
CA ASP A 101 -7.52 -59.92 -25.10
C ASP A 101 -8.67 -60.03 -26.12
N GLY A 102 -9.90 -60.30 -25.68
CA GLY A 102 -11.08 -60.38 -26.54
C GLY A 102 -11.54 -59.04 -27.13
N ASP A 103 -11.04 -57.92 -26.60
CA ASP A 103 -11.27 -56.58 -27.14
C ASP A 103 -10.29 -56.24 -28.29
N CYS A 104 -9.18 -56.96 -28.41
CA CYS A 104 -8.16 -56.73 -29.41
C CYS A 104 -8.37 -57.62 -30.65
N ASP A 105 -8.46 -57.01 -31.84
CA ASP A 105 -8.85 -57.66 -33.10
C ASP A 105 -7.71 -58.54 -33.67
N GLY A 106 -7.41 -59.64 -32.97
CA GLY A 106 -6.27 -60.52 -33.20
C GLY A 106 -5.02 -60.16 -32.38
N GLY A 107 -5.17 -59.67 -31.15
CA GLY A 107 -4.05 -59.24 -30.30
C GLY A 107 -4.25 -59.50 -28.81
N HIS A 108 -3.34 -58.96 -27.99
CA HIS A 108 -3.32 -59.13 -26.54
C HIS A 108 -3.42 -57.78 -25.82
N CYS A 109 -4.11 -57.76 -24.68
CA CYS A 109 -4.30 -56.56 -23.88
C CYS A 109 -3.20 -56.44 -22.83
N VAL A 110 -2.33 -55.44 -22.98
CA VAL A 110 -1.26 -55.15 -22.01
C VAL A 110 -1.45 -53.73 -21.50
N GLU A 111 -1.68 -53.59 -20.20
CA GLU A 111 -1.87 -52.30 -19.50
C GLU A 111 -2.89 -51.35 -20.17
N GLY A 112 -3.95 -51.90 -20.76
CA GLY A 112 -5.02 -51.15 -21.43
C GLY A 112 -4.75 -50.78 -22.90
N VAL A 113 -3.65 -51.28 -23.48
CA VAL A 113 -3.27 -51.09 -24.90
C VAL A 113 -3.36 -52.42 -25.65
N CYS A 114 -3.90 -52.40 -26.88
CA CYS A 114 -3.89 -53.58 -27.74
C CYS A 114 -2.55 -53.74 -28.43
N HIS A 115 -1.80 -54.78 -28.06
CA HIS A 115 -0.58 -55.19 -28.73
C HIS A 115 -0.93 -56.15 -29.87
N PRO A 116 -0.34 -56.00 -31.08
CA PRO A 116 -0.54 -56.94 -32.18
C PRO A 116 -0.15 -58.36 -31.77
N GLY A 117 -1.06 -59.31 -31.98
CA GLY A 117 -0.76 -60.73 -31.86
C GLY A 117 -0.10 -61.25 -33.13
N CYS A 118 0.67 -62.33 -33.01
CA CYS A 118 1.33 -62.99 -34.12
C CYS A 118 0.86 -64.45 -34.25
N GLU A 119 0.75 -64.94 -35.49
CA GLU A 119 0.67 -66.39 -35.77
C GLU A 119 2.01 -66.92 -36.30
N THR A 120 2.87 -66.03 -36.82
CA THR A 120 4.20 -66.32 -37.38
C THR A 120 5.17 -65.16 -37.19
N ASP A 121 6.48 -65.42 -37.28
CA ASP A 121 7.54 -64.40 -37.19
C ASP A 121 7.39 -63.30 -38.25
N GLY A 122 6.73 -63.60 -39.38
CA GLY A 122 6.44 -62.65 -40.45
C GLY A 122 5.40 -61.58 -40.09
N ASP A 123 4.69 -61.74 -38.97
CA ASP A 123 3.78 -60.75 -38.40
C ASP A 123 4.51 -59.78 -37.46
N CYS A 124 5.73 -60.12 -37.04
CA CYS A 124 6.57 -59.37 -36.11
C CYS A 124 7.58 -58.44 -36.81
N SER A 125 8.28 -57.60 -36.05
CA SER A 125 9.22 -56.61 -36.59
C SER A 125 10.25 -56.14 -35.55
N GLU A 126 11.42 -55.74 -36.05
CA GLU A 126 12.52 -55.17 -35.26
C GLU A 126 12.02 -54.10 -34.26
N PRO A 127 12.39 -54.16 -32.96
CA PRO A 127 13.46 -54.98 -32.37
C PRO A 127 13.01 -56.36 -31.83
N VAL A 128 11.77 -56.80 -32.07
CA VAL A 128 11.23 -58.09 -31.58
C VAL A 128 10.69 -58.92 -32.75
N PRO A 129 11.56 -59.58 -33.53
CA PRO A 129 11.21 -60.15 -34.83
C PRO A 129 10.67 -61.59 -34.80
N VAL A 130 10.61 -62.25 -33.64
CA VAL A 130 10.20 -63.68 -33.50
C VAL A 130 8.80 -63.77 -32.90
N CYS A 131 8.01 -64.77 -33.30
CA CYS A 131 6.68 -65.00 -32.74
C CYS A 131 6.66 -66.15 -31.73
N ASP A 132 6.34 -65.86 -30.46
CA ASP A 132 5.98 -66.90 -29.50
C ASP A 132 4.56 -67.40 -29.77
N ALA A 133 4.44 -68.39 -30.68
CA ALA A 133 3.18 -69.04 -31.04
C ALA A 133 2.50 -69.81 -29.88
N SER A 134 3.02 -69.75 -28.65
CA SER A 134 2.36 -70.26 -27.43
C SER A 134 1.68 -69.17 -26.59
N THR A 135 2.15 -67.91 -26.69
CA THR A 135 1.56 -66.74 -26.02
C THR A 135 0.90 -65.75 -26.98
N GLY A 136 1.21 -65.83 -28.28
CA GLY A 136 0.75 -64.91 -29.33
C GLY A 136 1.54 -63.60 -29.42
N ALA A 137 2.63 -63.45 -28.67
CA ALA A 137 3.41 -62.21 -28.58
C ALA A 137 4.65 -62.21 -29.49
N CYS A 138 4.95 -61.04 -30.07
CA CYS A 138 6.25 -60.78 -30.71
C CYS A 138 7.34 -60.57 -29.64
N VAL A 139 8.45 -61.27 -29.82
CA VAL A 139 9.55 -61.40 -28.85
C VAL A 139 10.91 -61.30 -29.56
N GLU A 140 11.99 -61.18 -28.78
CA GLU A 140 13.35 -61.12 -29.31
C GLU A 140 13.82 -62.50 -29.77
N CYS A 141 13.41 -63.56 -29.05
CA CYS A 141 13.68 -64.96 -29.37
C CYS A 141 12.68 -65.93 -28.73
N THR A 142 12.69 -67.17 -29.20
CA THR A 142 12.10 -68.34 -28.53
C THR A 142 13.10 -69.50 -28.39
N GLU A 143 14.16 -69.56 -29.22
CA GLU A 143 15.29 -70.48 -29.06
C GLU A 143 16.65 -69.80 -29.32
N ASP A 144 17.75 -70.42 -28.87
CA ASP A 144 19.13 -69.93 -29.07
C ASP A 144 19.50 -69.66 -30.55
N GLY A 145 18.75 -70.23 -31.49
CA GLY A 145 18.95 -70.05 -32.93
C GLY A 145 18.50 -68.70 -33.49
N ASP A 146 17.68 -67.96 -32.72
CA ASP A 146 17.13 -66.65 -33.11
C ASP A 146 18.14 -65.51 -32.85
N CYS A 147 19.01 -65.68 -31.86
CA CYS A 147 19.92 -64.65 -31.36
C CYS A 147 21.24 -64.54 -32.16
N ALA A 148 22.01 -63.48 -31.92
CA ALA A 148 23.28 -63.26 -32.61
C ALA A 148 24.41 -64.17 -32.10
N SER A 149 25.53 -64.15 -32.84
CA SER A 149 26.65 -65.07 -32.63
C SER A 149 27.45 -64.77 -31.34
N GLY A 150 27.00 -65.34 -30.22
CA GLY A 150 27.53 -65.10 -28.87
C GLY A 150 26.42 -65.00 -27.81
N GLU A 151 25.17 -65.00 -28.22
CA GLU A 151 23.99 -64.91 -27.38
C GLU A 151 23.29 -66.26 -27.19
N SER A 152 22.35 -66.30 -26.26
CA SER A 152 21.43 -67.42 -26.01
C SER A 152 20.09 -66.86 -25.54
N CYS A 153 18.99 -67.59 -25.81
CA CYS A 153 17.65 -67.12 -25.50
C CYS A 153 17.28 -67.45 -24.04
N LEU A 154 16.93 -66.43 -23.25
CA LEU A 154 16.45 -66.60 -21.88
C LEU A 154 15.25 -65.69 -21.63
N GLU A 155 14.13 -66.28 -21.18
CA GLU A 155 12.87 -65.57 -20.90
C GLU A 155 12.45 -64.62 -22.05
N ASN A 156 12.52 -65.16 -23.28
CA ASN A 156 12.17 -64.50 -24.54
C ASN A 156 13.06 -63.30 -24.95
N HIS A 157 14.24 -63.16 -24.32
CA HIS A 157 15.27 -62.16 -24.61
C HIS A 157 16.60 -62.77 -25.06
N CYS A 158 17.29 -62.09 -25.98
CA CYS A 158 18.61 -62.48 -26.47
C CYS A 158 19.71 -61.93 -25.56
N ILE A 159 20.23 -62.78 -24.66
CA ILE A 159 21.28 -62.39 -23.73
C ILE A 159 22.65 -62.82 -24.24
N THR A 160 23.61 -61.88 -24.33
CA THR A 160 25.02 -62.22 -24.44
C THR A 160 25.44 -62.95 -23.17
N ALA A 161 26.05 -64.12 -23.33
CA ALA A 161 26.53 -64.88 -22.18
C ALA A 161 27.80 -64.20 -21.61
N GLU A 162 27.63 -63.23 -20.71
CA GLU A 162 28.68 -62.78 -19.77
C GLU A 162 28.94 -63.86 -18.70
N GLY A 163 29.13 -65.11 -19.14
CA GLY A 163 29.30 -66.26 -18.28
C GLY A 163 30.04 -67.40 -18.98
N CYS A 164 31.00 -67.96 -18.26
CA CYS A 164 31.79 -69.11 -18.68
C CYS A 164 30.98 -70.41 -18.64
N ARG A 165 31.46 -71.42 -19.37
CA ARG A 165 30.97 -72.81 -19.27
C ARG A 165 32.09 -73.76 -18.80
N SER A 166 33.33 -73.28 -18.80
CA SER A 166 34.57 -73.98 -18.44
C SER A 166 35.66 -72.99 -18.03
N ASP A 167 36.70 -73.44 -17.32
CA ASP A 167 37.85 -72.59 -16.95
C ASP A 167 38.55 -72.01 -18.19
N GLU A 168 38.50 -72.71 -19.32
CA GLU A 168 39.02 -72.28 -20.62
C GLU A 168 38.32 -71.04 -21.22
N ASP A 169 37.13 -70.68 -20.74
CA ASP A 169 36.43 -69.45 -21.13
C ASP A 169 36.87 -68.23 -20.26
N CYS A 170 37.59 -68.49 -19.16
CA CYS A 170 38.03 -67.48 -18.19
C CYS A 170 39.52 -67.12 -18.36
N GLY A 171 39.93 -65.95 -17.86
CA GLY A 171 41.31 -65.50 -18.01
C GLY A 171 41.66 -64.17 -17.35
N GLY A 172 42.96 -63.86 -17.31
CA GLY A 172 43.46 -62.69 -16.58
C GLY A 172 43.53 -62.96 -15.08
N VAL A 173 42.90 -62.11 -14.27
CA VAL A 173 42.88 -62.23 -12.80
C VAL A 173 41.81 -63.18 -12.27
N THR A 174 40.78 -63.49 -13.07
CA THR A 174 39.68 -64.41 -12.73
C THR A 174 39.71 -65.65 -13.64
N PRO A 175 40.60 -66.64 -13.40
CA PRO A 175 40.84 -67.78 -14.30
C PRO A 175 39.97 -69.02 -14.01
N ARG A 176 38.94 -68.93 -13.15
CA ARG A 176 38.11 -70.07 -12.74
C ARG A 176 36.65 -69.88 -13.08
N CYS A 177 35.98 -70.93 -13.53
CA CYS A 177 34.58 -70.87 -13.94
C CYS A 177 33.63 -71.46 -12.89
N ARG A 178 32.74 -70.62 -12.35
CA ARG A 178 31.73 -71.04 -11.38
C ARG A 178 30.52 -71.68 -12.08
N GLN A 179 30.59 -72.99 -12.28
CA GLN A 179 29.59 -73.80 -13.00
C GLN A 179 28.13 -73.66 -12.52
N ASP A 180 27.90 -73.20 -11.28
CA ASP A 180 26.54 -72.99 -10.73
C ASP A 180 25.87 -71.68 -11.17
N THR A 181 26.65 -70.69 -11.63
CA THR A 181 26.18 -69.31 -11.93
C THR A 181 26.71 -68.75 -13.25
N GLY A 182 27.81 -69.28 -13.78
CA GLY A 182 28.50 -68.77 -14.97
C GLY A 182 29.60 -67.76 -14.69
N ASP A 183 29.82 -67.33 -13.44
CA ASP A 183 30.80 -66.28 -13.15
C ASP A 183 32.26 -66.74 -13.37
N CYS A 184 33.09 -65.92 -14.03
CA CYS A 184 34.54 -66.05 -13.93
C CYS A 184 35.04 -65.44 -12.62
N VAL A 185 35.65 -66.25 -11.77
CA VAL A 185 36.12 -65.91 -10.42
C VAL A 185 37.62 -66.16 -10.25
N GLU A 186 38.22 -65.65 -9.17
CA GLU A 186 39.66 -65.83 -8.91
C GLU A 186 39.97 -67.24 -8.41
N CYS A 187 39.06 -67.82 -7.61
CA CYS A 187 39.21 -69.15 -7.04
C CYS A 187 37.88 -69.88 -6.85
N LEU A 188 37.95 -71.21 -6.86
CA LEU A 188 36.88 -72.11 -6.41
C LEU A 188 37.33 -72.93 -5.19
N GLU A 189 38.63 -73.16 -5.04
CA GLU A 189 39.22 -73.81 -3.87
C GLU A 189 40.54 -73.17 -3.43
N GLN A 190 40.98 -73.49 -2.21
CA GLN A 190 42.22 -72.95 -1.62
C GLN A 190 43.49 -73.30 -2.41
N SER A 191 43.44 -74.27 -3.34
CA SER A 191 44.53 -74.60 -4.25
C SER A 191 44.84 -73.50 -5.27
N ASP A 192 43.85 -72.66 -5.59
CA ASP A 192 43.96 -71.63 -6.63
C ASP A 192 44.79 -70.43 -6.16
N CYS A 193 44.68 -70.06 -4.87
CA CYS A 193 45.24 -68.85 -4.29
C CYS A 193 46.72 -68.95 -3.83
N GLY A 194 47.50 -69.83 -4.47
CA GLY A 194 48.94 -69.96 -4.20
C GLY A 194 49.26 -70.35 -2.75
N THR A 195 50.31 -69.76 -2.18
CA THR A 195 50.70 -69.96 -0.76
C THR A 195 50.36 -68.78 0.15
N ASP A 196 50.03 -67.62 -0.43
CA ASP A 196 50.09 -66.32 0.25
C ASP A 196 48.70 -65.63 0.31
N ALA A 197 47.66 -66.27 -0.24
CA ALA A 197 46.28 -65.81 -0.22
C ALA A 197 45.30 -66.94 0.15
N THR A 198 44.15 -66.57 0.71
CA THR A 198 43.06 -67.49 1.03
C THR A 198 41.85 -67.25 0.13
N CYS A 199 41.20 -68.33 -0.31
CA CYS A 199 39.98 -68.22 -1.11
C CYS A 199 38.79 -67.86 -0.22
N GLU A 200 38.36 -66.60 -0.26
CA GLU A 200 37.21 -66.08 0.49
C GLU A 200 36.21 -65.47 -0.49
N ASP A 201 34.96 -65.95 -0.47
CA ASP A 201 33.89 -65.51 -1.37
C ASP A 201 34.30 -65.49 -2.86
N TYR A 202 35.05 -66.52 -3.29
CA TYR A 202 35.57 -66.73 -4.64
C TYR A 202 36.65 -65.73 -5.12
N VAL A 203 37.18 -64.93 -4.18
CA VAL A 203 38.30 -63.98 -4.37
C VAL A 203 39.54 -64.49 -3.63
N CYS A 204 40.72 -64.37 -4.21
CA CYS A 204 42.00 -64.73 -3.59
C CYS A 204 42.51 -63.60 -2.69
N ARG A 205 41.89 -63.47 -1.51
CA ARG A 205 42.26 -62.44 -0.53
C ARG A 205 43.63 -62.74 0.07
N GLY A 206 44.62 -61.93 -0.28
CA GLY A 206 46.00 -62.04 0.22
C GLY A 206 46.08 -61.88 1.73
N ILE A 207 46.70 -62.84 2.43
CA ILE A 207 47.12 -62.67 3.83
C ILE A 207 48.52 -62.04 3.84
N LYS A 208 48.67 -60.97 3.07
CA LYS A 208 49.86 -60.13 3.02
C LYS A 208 49.47 -58.73 2.58
N GLY A 209 49.39 -57.84 3.56
CA GLY A 209 49.92 -56.50 3.35
C GLY A 209 51.45 -56.56 3.22
N CYS A 210 52.11 -55.43 3.06
CA CYS A 210 53.56 -55.36 3.05
C CYS A 210 54.18 -55.87 4.37
N GLN A 211 55.41 -56.38 4.31
CA GLN A 211 56.22 -56.76 5.47
C GLN A 211 57.49 -55.91 5.60
N ASP A 212 57.98 -55.37 4.49
CA ASP A 212 58.98 -54.29 4.45
C ASP A 212 58.81 -53.44 3.17
N ASP A 213 59.56 -52.34 3.09
CA ASP A 213 59.47 -51.36 1.99
C ASP A 213 59.76 -51.97 0.60
N ALA A 214 60.39 -53.15 0.49
CA ALA A 214 60.66 -53.79 -0.79
C ALA A 214 59.44 -54.51 -1.38
N ASP A 215 58.36 -54.70 -0.61
CA ASP A 215 57.04 -55.08 -1.14
C ASP A 215 56.34 -53.88 -1.83
N CYS A 216 56.76 -52.65 -1.53
CA CYS A 216 56.09 -51.41 -1.93
C CYS A 216 56.79 -50.70 -3.11
N GLN A 217 56.04 -49.87 -3.88
CA GLN A 217 56.53 -49.18 -5.07
C GLN A 217 55.94 -47.77 -5.18
N ALA A 218 56.65 -46.84 -5.83
CA ALA A 218 56.17 -45.48 -6.04
C ALA A 218 54.80 -45.47 -6.78
N PRO A 219 53.83 -44.64 -6.35
CA PRO A 219 53.98 -43.47 -5.47
C PRO A 219 54.06 -43.76 -3.96
N THR A 220 53.78 -44.98 -3.49
CA THR A 220 53.76 -45.35 -2.06
C THR A 220 54.93 -46.28 -1.67
N PRO A 221 56.17 -45.78 -1.48
CA PRO A 221 57.38 -46.59 -1.30
C PRO A 221 57.70 -46.97 0.16
N ARG A 222 56.70 -46.99 1.06
CA ARG A 222 56.89 -47.33 2.47
C ARG A 222 55.86 -48.33 2.97
N CYS A 223 56.24 -49.18 3.91
CA CYS A 223 55.36 -50.14 4.54
C CYS A 223 54.99 -49.74 5.98
N ASP A 224 53.73 -49.38 6.26
CA ASP A 224 53.29 -49.21 7.66
C ASP A 224 53.25 -50.57 8.37
N PRO A 225 54.10 -50.83 9.39
CA PRO A 225 54.14 -52.10 10.10
C PRO A 225 52.92 -52.36 11.00
N THR A 226 51.97 -51.41 11.08
CA THR A 226 50.77 -51.44 11.91
C THR A 226 49.54 -51.88 11.12
N THR A 227 49.32 -51.29 9.94
CA THR A 227 48.24 -51.66 9.01
C THR A 227 48.68 -52.73 8.00
N SER A 228 49.99 -52.84 7.75
CA SER A 228 50.59 -53.58 6.62
C SER A 228 50.25 -52.96 5.25
N GLU A 229 49.94 -51.67 5.17
CA GLU A 229 49.61 -50.99 3.91
C GLU A 229 50.82 -50.23 3.34
N CYS A 230 50.91 -50.17 2.00
CA CYS A 230 51.93 -49.38 1.32
C CYS A 230 51.51 -47.90 1.28
N VAL A 231 52.25 -47.07 2.00
CA VAL A 231 52.04 -45.64 2.24
C VAL A 231 53.13 -44.80 1.55
N GLU A 232 52.90 -43.49 1.40
CA GLU A 232 53.91 -42.57 0.85
C GLU A 232 55.04 -42.34 1.86
N CYS A 233 54.70 -42.36 3.16
CA CYS A 233 55.58 -42.07 4.28
C CYS A 233 55.14 -42.80 5.55
N ILE A 234 56.08 -43.01 6.48
CA ILE A 234 55.81 -43.43 7.87
C ILE A 234 56.15 -42.28 8.83
N ASP A 235 57.17 -41.49 8.52
CA ASP A 235 57.44 -40.21 9.17
C ASP A 235 57.83 -39.12 8.15
N SER A 236 57.83 -37.84 8.57
CA SER A 236 58.09 -36.71 7.68
C SER A 236 59.50 -36.69 7.05
N GLY A 237 60.43 -37.54 7.50
CA GLY A 237 61.73 -37.77 6.87
C GLY A 237 61.67 -38.55 5.55
N ASP A 238 60.52 -39.16 5.23
CA ASP A 238 60.27 -39.82 3.95
C ASP A 238 59.84 -38.87 2.82
N CYS A 239 59.36 -37.67 3.18
CA CYS A 239 58.77 -36.69 2.25
C CYS A 239 59.78 -35.67 1.69
N GLY A 240 59.32 -34.82 0.76
CA GLY A 240 60.09 -33.74 0.16
C GLY A 240 60.39 -32.55 1.09
N GLN A 241 61.13 -31.56 0.58
CA GLN A 241 61.42 -30.34 1.34
C GLN A 241 60.15 -29.49 1.45
N GLY A 242 59.60 -29.36 2.66
CA GLY A 242 58.36 -28.65 2.93
C GLY A 242 57.10 -29.53 2.89
N GLU A 243 57.27 -30.86 2.94
CA GLU A 243 56.16 -31.82 3.04
C GLU A 243 56.23 -32.55 4.39
N TRP A 244 55.07 -32.87 4.97
CA TRP A 244 54.94 -33.56 6.24
C TRP A 244 54.04 -34.80 6.14
N CYS A 245 54.37 -35.85 6.91
CA CYS A 245 53.64 -37.12 6.84
C CYS A 245 52.37 -37.07 7.70
N LEU A 246 51.20 -37.23 7.09
CA LEU A 246 49.92 -37.34 7.78
C LEU A 246 49.12 -38.52 7.24
N ALA A 247 48.75 -39.45 8.13
CA ALA A 247 47.93 -40.62 7.82
C ALA A 247 48.43 -41.47 6.62
N GLY A 248 49.76 -41.51 6.40
CA GLY A 248 50.39 -42.27 5.31
C GLY A 248 50.58 -41.51 3.99
N SER A 249 50.20 -40.22 3.92
CA SER A 249 50.43 -39.35 2.76
C SER A 249 51.43 -38.23 3.06
N CYS A 250 52.26 -37.89 2.07
CA CYS A 250 53.13 -36.71 2.10
C CYS A 250 52.32 -35.49 1.68
N ILE A 251 51.77 -34.77 2.66
CA ILE A 251 51.05 -33.51 2.41
C ILE A 251 52.04 -32.34 2.36
N SER A 252 51.75 -31.32 1.55
CA SER A 252 52.48 -30.03 1.51
C SER A 252 52.18 -29.14 2.74
N ASN A 253 51.98 -29.81 3.89
CA ASN A 253 51.62 -29.32 5.26
C ASN A 253 53.52 -28.29 7.36
N CYS A 254 53.50 -27.30 8.32
CA CYS A 254 52.51 -26.75 9.29
C CYS A 254 51.85 -27.87 10.13
N ALA A 255 52.70 -28.70 10.73
CA ALA A 255 52.47 -29.20 12.08
C ALA A 255 52.84 -28.13 13.13
N GLY A 256 53.69 -27.14 12.79
CA GLY A 256 53.97 -25.96 13.59
C GLY A 256 54.63 -24.81 12.80
N SER A 257 54.67 -23.61 13.40
CA SER A 257 55.14 -22.38 12.74
C SER A 257 56.61 -22.40 12.31
N ASP A 258 57.45 -23.23 12.96
CA ASP A 258 58.88 -23.40 12.59
C ASP A 258 59.09 -23.98 11.18
N GLU A 259 58.03 -24.52 10.56
CA GLU A 259 58.04 -25.14 9.22
C GLU A 259 57.62 -24.15 8.11
N CYS A 260 57.10 -22.98 8.48
CA CYS A 260 56.53 -22.01 7.56
C CYS A 260 57.56 -21.04 6.93
N PRO A 261 57.30 -20.51 5.71
CA PRO A 261 58.22 -19.59 5.05
C PRO A 261 58.25 -18.21 5.72
N PRO A 262 59.35 -17.43 5.62
CA PRO A 262 59.49 -16.14 6.32
C PRO A 262 58.45 -15.06 5.96
N GLU A 263 57.77 -15.20 4.83
CA GLU A 263 56.72 -14.29 4.37
C GLU A 263 55.32 -14.64 4.95
N LEU A 264 55.15 -15.86 5.50
CA LEU A 264 53.91 -16.36 6.13
C LEU A 264 54.29 -17.15 7.41
N PRO A 265 54.90 -16.53 8.43
CA PRO A 265 55.69 -17.23 9.46
C PRO A 265 54.89 -18.00 10.53
N VAL A 266 53.56 -18.06 10.46
CA VAL A 266 52.71 -18.70 11.47
C VAL A 266 51.93 -19.86 10.88
N CYS A 267 51.78 -20.95 11.64
CA CYS A 267 51.00 -22.12 11.23
C CYS A 267 49.60 -22.11 11.87
N ASP A 268 48.56 -22.05 11.03
CA ASP A 268 47.21 -22.41 11.46
C ASP A 268 47.05 -23.93 11.55
N ILE A 269 47.19 -24.46 12.76
CA ILE A 269 47.01 -25.89 13.06
C ILE A 269 45.57 -26.37 12.77
N GLY A 270 44.59 -25.46 12.67
CA GLY A 270 43.20 -25.79 12.35
C GLY A 270 42.94 -26.03 10.87
N SER A 271 43.58 -25.26 9.97
CA SER A 271 43.48 -25.42 8.51
C SER A 271 44.68 -26.12 7.86
N GLY A 272 45.79 -26.24 8.58
CA GLY A 272 47.07 -26.74 8.06
C GLY A 272 47.79 -25.74 7.15
N GLN A 273 47.46 -24.45 7.21
CA GLN A 273 48.00 -23.43 6.31
C GLN A 273 49.00 -22.50 7.02
N CYS A 274 50.08 -22.14 6.31
CA CYS A 274 50.95 -21.05 6.74
C CYS A 274 50.32 -19.69 6.42
N VAL A 275 50.36 -18.78 7.38
CA VAL A 275 49.67 -17.49 7.42
C VAL A 275 50.59 -16.40 7.98
N GLU A 276 50.26 -15.11 7.81
CA GLU A 276 51.09 -14.04 8.38
C GLU A 276 50.97 -13.99 9.91
N CYS A 277 49.80 -14.32 10.45
CA CYS A 277 49.49 -14.26 11.87
C CYS A 277 48.26 -15.10 12.25
N LEU A 278 48.12 -15.34 13.56
CA LEU A 278 46.89 -15.78 14.23
C LEU A 278 46.52 -14.86 15.41
N GLU A 279 47.49 -14.19 16.02
CA GLU A 279 47.28 -13.13 17.00
C GLU A 279 48.13 -11.88 16.69
N ASP A 280 47.80 -10.74 17.30
CA ASP A 280 48.55 -9.49 17.10
C ASP A 280 50.04 -9.60 17.50
N GLY A 281 50.37 -10.57 18.36
CA GLY A 281 51.74 -10.85 18.81
C GLY A 281 52.66 -11.35 17.70
N ASP A 282 52.09 -11.92 16.63
CA ASP A 282 52.83 -12.37 15.44
C ASP A 282 53.23 -11.18 14.56
N CYS A 283 52.38 -10.15 14.50
CA CYS A 283 52.60 -8.97 13.68
C CYS A 283 53.62 -8.01 14.30
N ALA A 284 54.61 -7.58 13.50
CA ALA A 284 55.73 -6.75 13.95
C ALA A 284 55.35 -5.27 14.25
N GLY A 285 54.46 -5.04 15.22
CA GLY A 285 53.88 -3.74 15.55
C GLY A 285 52.60 -3.39 14.79
N GLY A 286 51.90 -4.41 14.29
CA GLY A 286 50.60 -4.30 13.61
C GLY A 286 49.50 -5.07 14.34
N PHE A 287 48.45 -5.43 13.60
CA PHE A 287 47.29 -6.18 14.09
C PHE A 287 46.97 -7.34 13.15
N CYS A 288 46.52 -8.47 13.70
CA CYS A 288 46.11 -9.59 12.87
C CYS A 288 44.64 -9.44 12.43
N VAL A 289 44.39 -9.52 11.12
CA VAL A 289 43.06 -9.41 10.51
C VAL A 289 43.01 -10.41 9.36
N ASP A 290 42.05 -11.34 9.37
CA ASP A 290 41.88 -12.43 8.40
C ASP A 290 43.24 -13.05 7.98
N ASN A 291 43.95 -13.55 8.99
CA ASN A 291 45.24 -14.26 8.90
C ASN A 291 46.38 -13.43 8.24
N SER A 292 46.21 -12.11 8.15
CA SER A 292 47.09 -11.13 7.50
C SER A 292 47.47 -9.98 8.46
N CYS A 293 48.69 -9.46 8.38
CA CYS A 293 49.20 -8.42 9.28
C CYS A 293 48.96 -7.00 8.75
N GLN A 294 48.03 -6.28 9.37
CA GLN A 294 47.72 -4.88 9.04
C GLN A 294 48.48 -3.88 9.91
N THR A 295 48.86 -2.73 9.36
CA THR A 295 49.60 -1.68 10.11
C THR A 295 48.70 -0.68 10.84
N GLU A 296 47.42 -0.61 10.47
CA GLU A 296 46.39 0.18 11.13
C GLU A 296 45.47 -0.77 11.92
N PRO A 297 44.86 -0.33 13.04
CA PRO A 297 43.90 -1.16 13.77
C PRO A 297 42.66 -1.43 12.92
N PRO A 298 42.09 -2.65 12.94
CA PRO A 298 40.78 -2.90 12.35
C PRO A 298 39.71 -2.07 13.07
N GLU A 299 38.64 -1.73 12.38
CA GLU A 299 37.51 -0.97 12.95
C GLU A 299 36.75 -1.79 13.99
N CYS A 300 36.80 -3.13 13.87
CA CYS A 300 36.16 -4.08 14.77
C CYS A 300 36.95 -5.39 14.90
N ARG A 301 36.60 -6.19 15.91
CA ARG A 301 37.02 -7.60 16.07
C ARG A 301 35.84 -8.52 16.38
N PHE A 302 34.81 -7.96 16.99
CA PHE A 302 33.54 -8.60 17.30
C PHE A 302 32.41 -7.69 16.83
N ASN A 303 31.23 -8.25 16.54
CA ASN A 303 30.05 -7.45 16.16
C ASN A 303 29.67 -6.39 17.22
N SER A 304 30.04 -6.62 18.50
CA SER A 304 29.84 -5.67 19.60
C SER A 304 30.72 -4.42 19.54
N ASP A 305 31.74 -4.41 18.68
CA ASP A 305 32.58 -3.22 18.45
C ASP A 305 31.95 -2.30 17.39
N CYS A 306 31.06 -2.85 16.55
CA CYS A 306 30.32 -2.12 15.53
C CYS A 306 29.06 -1.43 16.10
N PRO A 307 28.60 -0.34 15.45
CA PRO A 307 27.25 0.19 15.65
C PRO A 307 26.15 -0.84 15.36
N LEU A 308 24.99 -0.70 16.00
CA LEU A 308 23.82 -1.52 15.69
C LEU A 308 23.37 -1.28 14.24
N GLY A 309 23.09 -2.37 13.53
CA GLY A 309 22.87 -2.41 12.08
C GLY A 309 24.11 -2.79 11.27
N GLN A 310 25.24 -3.08 11.93
CA GLN A 310 26.49 -3.51 11.31
C GLN A 310 27.10 -4.72 12.04
N VAL A 311 27.88 -5.52 11.33
CA VAL A 311 28.61 -6.68 11.84
C VAL A 311 30.07 -6.66 11.39
N CYS A 312 30.93 -7.37 12.11
CA CYS A 312 32.36 -7.36 11.82
C CYS A 312 32.72 -8.41 10.78
N ILE A 313 33.20 -7.96 9.61
CA ILE A 313 33.63 -8.81 8.50
C ILE A 313 34.97 -8.26 7.99
N GLY A 314 36.02 -9.09 7.94
CA GLY A 314 37.35 -8.67 7.50
C GLY A 314 37.97 -7.51 8.30
N GLY A 315 37.55 -7.33 9.56
CA GLY A 315 37.95 -6.20 10.41
C GLY A 315 37.26 -4.86 10.11
N ALA A 316 36.25 -4.83 9.24
CA ALA A 316 35.42 -3.67 8.94
C ALA A 316 33.97 -3.88 9.41
N CYS A 317 33.27 -2.78 9.72
CA CYS A 317 31.86 -2.80 10.12
C CYS A 317 30.93 -2.69 8.90
N GLU A 318 30.60 -3.83 8.29
CA GLU A 318 29.71 -3.90 7.13
C GLU A 318 28.23 -3.94 7.55
N PRO A 319 27.29 -3.37 6.77
CA PRO A 319 25.86 -3.41 7.07
C PRO A 319 25.30 -4.83 7.13
N GLY A 320 24.56 -5.15 8.19
CA GLY A 320 23.92 -6.46 8.36
C GLY A 320 23.84 -6.90 9.82
N CYS A 321 23.48 -8.16 10.02
CA CYS A 321 23.31 -8.80 11.33
C CYS A 321 23.61 -10.31 11.27
N PHE A 322 23.99 -10.88 12.41
CA PHE A 322 23.99 -12.34 12.62
C PHE A 322 23.04 -12.77 13.74
N SER A 323 22.46 -11.79 14.46
CA SER A 323 21.45 -11.99 15.50
C SER A 323 20.64 -10.70 15.69
N GLY A 324 19.42 -10.80 16.24
CA GLY A 324 18.61 -9.61 16.57
C GLY A 324 19.21 -8.69 17.65
N ARG A 325 20.30 -9.10 18.31
CA ARG A 325 21.09 -8.22 19.19
C ARG A 325 21.91 -7.21 18.40
N ASP A 326 22.28 -7.55 17.17
CA ASP A 326 23.14 -6.72 16.32
C ASP A 326 22.33 -5.64 15.57
N CYS A 327 21.01 -5.65 15.69
CA CYS A 327 20.08 -4.69 15.06
C CYS A 327 19.63 -3.55 16.01
N PRO A 328 19.32 -2.35 15.48
CA PRO A 328 18.81 -1.24 16.27
C PRO A 328 17.31 -1.42 16.63
N ASP A 329 16.82 -0.63 17.58
CA ASP A 329 15.39 -0.40 17.86
C ASP A 329 14.48 -1.64 18.03
N GLN A 330 15.07 -2.78 18.45
CA GLN A 330 14.43 -4.11 18.57
C GLN A 330 13.99 -4.76 17.25
N LEU A 331 14.53 -4.30 16.12
CA LEU A 331 14.39 -4.99 14.83
C LEU A 331 14.93 -6.44 14.90
N LEU A 332 14.29 -7.33 14.15
CA LEU A 332 14.69 -8.71 13.98
C LEU A 332 15.83 -8.83 12.96
N CYS A 333 16.57 -9.93 13.01
CA CYS A 333 17.59 -10.26 12.03
C CYS A 333 17.10 -11.36 11.10
N ASP A 334 16.84 -11.02 9.83
CA ASP A 334 16.49 -11.97 8.79
C ASP A 334 17.75 -12.54 8.13
N LEU A 335 18.09 -13.77 8.52
CA LEU A 335 19.18 -14.55 7.94
C LEU A 335 18.82 -15.18 6.57
N SER A 336 17.57 -15.04 6.09
CA SER A 336 17.17 -15.46 4.74
C SER A 336 17.35 -14.37 3.69
N ALA A 337 17.47 -13.10 4.12
CA ALA A 337 17.73 -11.95 3.24
C ALA A 337 19.16 -11.90 2.67
N GLY A 338 20.13 -12.54 3.33
CA GLY A 338 21.53 -12.57 2.89
C GLY A 338 22.50 -13.09 3.96
N GLU A 339 23.79 -13.11 3.60
CA GLU A 339 24.92 -13.34 4.51
C GLU A 339 25.90 -12.15 4.35
N PRO A 340 26.00 -11.22 5.33
CA PRO A 340 25.23 -11.18 6.57
C PRO A 340 23.73 -10.91 6.36
N GLY A 341 22.91 -11.28 7.36
CA GLY A 341 21.47 -11.08 7.34
C GLY A 341 21.06 -9.61 7.41
N GLN A 342 19.79 -9.31 7.15
CA GLN A 342 19.26 -7.95 7.15
C GLN A 342 18.44 -7.66 8.42
N CYS A 343 18.60 -6.46 8.99
CA CYS A 343 17.71 -5.98 10.05
C CYS A 343 16.35 -5.57 9.47
N VAL A 344 15.27 -6.15 10.01
CA VAL A 344 13.89 -6.03 9.53
C VAL A 344 12.93 -5.83 10.70
N GLU A 345 11.75 -5.25 10.46
CA GLU A 345 10.71 -5.11 11.49
C GLU A 345 10.06 -6.47 11.80
N CYS A 346 9.96 -7.32 10.78
CA CYS A 346 9.32 -8.63 10.84
C CYS A 346 9.97 -9.62 9.87
N ILE A 347 9.75 -10.90 10.13
CA ILE A 347 10.03 -12.03 9.23
C ILE A 347 8.71 -12.74 8.89
N ASP A 348 7.73 -12.72 9.79
CA ASP A 348 6.36 -13.19 9.58
C ASP A 348 5.30 -12.34 10.31
N ASP A 349 4.04 -12.51 9.92
CA ASP A 349 2.89 -11.74 10.43
C ASP A 349 2.72 -11.79 11.97
N SER A 350 3.22 -12.83 12.66
CA SER A 350 3.04 -12.98 14.11
C SER A 350 3.92 -12.04 14.94
N GLN A 351 4.93 -11.43 14.30
CA GLN A 351 5.78 -10.41 14.89
C GLN A 351 5.22 -8.99 14.71
N CYS A 352 4.28 -8.82 13.77
CA CYS A 352 3.68 -7.53 13.48
C CYS A 352 2.60 -7.10 14.49
N GLY A 353 2.44 -5.79 14.61
CA GLY A 353 1.47 -5.16 15.49
C GLY A 353 0.03 -5.25 15.00
N ASN A 354 -0.86 -4.53 15.70
CA ASN A 354 -2.31 -4.50 15.49
C ASN A 354 -2.72 -4.39 14.00
N ARG A 355 -3.11 -5.52 13.38
CA ARG A 355 -3.62 -5.59 11.99
C ARG A 355 -2.59 -5.11 10.94
N GLN A 356 -1.33 -5.41 11.19
CA GLN A 356 -0.26 -5.33 10.20
C GLN A 356 0.12 -6.75 9.73
N VAL A 357 0.65 -6.87 8.52
CA VAL A 357 1.22 -8.11 7.94
C VAL A 357 2.64 -7.84 7.46
N CYS A 358 3.47 -8.87 7.39
CA CYS A 358 4.87 -8.72 7.03
C CYS A 358 5.07 -8.70 5.52
N VAL A 359 5.48 -7.55 4.98
CA VAL A 359 5.73 -7.35 3.55
C VAL A 359 7.16 -6.86 3.38
N GLY A 360 8.02 -7.70 2.77
CA GLY A 360 9.41 -7.34 2.49
C GLY A 360 10.24 -6.95 3.73
N GLY A 361 9.92 -7.52 4.90
CA GLY A 361 10.59 -7.20 6.17
C GLY A 361 10.06 -5.95 6.89
N SER A 362 8.92 -5.39 6.46
CA SER A 362 8.23 -4.27 7.12
C SER A 362 6.78 -4.63 7.47
N CYS A 363 6.27 -4.14 8.60
CA CYS A 363 4.91 -4.40 9.04
C CYS A 363 3.92 -3.43 8.38
N GLU A 364 3.49 -3.74 7.16
CA GLU A 364 2.47 -2.97 6.46
C GLU A 364 1.09 -3.14 7.10
N PHE A 365 0.40 -2.03 7.40
CA PHE A 365 -1.00 -2.07 7.81
C PHE A 365 -1.87 -2.61 6.67
N ARG A 366 -2.76 -3.56 6.97
CA ARG A 366 -3.79 -4.03 6.05
C ARG A 366 -5.14 -4.06 6.75
N CYS A 367 -6.13 -3.37 6.17
CA CYS A 367 -7.48 -3.47 6.66
C CYS A 367 -8.10 -4.84 6.29
N SER A 368 -8.88 -5.39 7.21
CA SER A 368 -9.68 -6.62 7.08
C SER A 368 -11.19 -6.32 7.05
N GLY A 369 -11.58 -5.13 7.53
CA GLY A 369 -12.91 -4.55 7.40
C GLY A 369 -12.92 -3.09 7.85
N ASN A 370 -14.04 -2.39 7.63
CA ASN A 370 -14.14 -0.93 7.82
C ASN A 370 -13.78 -0.46 9.24
N ASN A 371 -13.98 -1.30 10.26
CA ASN A 371 -13.62 -1.01 11.67
C ASN A 371 -12.10 -0.91 11.92
N ASP A 372 -11.28 -1.23 10.92
CA ASP A 372 -9.83 -1.08 10.96
C ASP A 372 -9.41 0.32 10.45
N CYS A 373 -10.30 1.01 9.73
CA CYS A 373 -10.02 2.26 9.04
C CYS A 373 -10.38 3.50 9.86
N PRO A 374 -9.52 4.55 9.88
CA PRO A 374 -9.80 5.79 10.60
C PRO A 374 -10.87 6.63 9.89
N GLY A 375 -11.47 7.58 10.61
CA GLY A 375 -12.35 8.60 10.04
C GLY A 375 -13.70 8.10 9.49
N GLY A 376 -14.01 6.81 9.57
CA GLY A 376 -15.20 6.20 8.97
C GLY A 376 -15.00 5.71 7.54
N GLN A 377 -13.75 5.69 7.05
CA GLN A 377 -13.39 5.11 5.75
C GLN A 377 -13.79 3.63 5.63
N LEU A 378 -14.03 3.19 4.41
CA LEU A 378 -14.30 1.80 4.07
C LEU A 378 -13.00 1.04 3.83
N CYS A 379 -13.02 -0.27 4.02
CA CYS A 379 -11.89 -1.13 3.67
C CYS A 379 -12.12 -1.78 2.31
N ASP A 380 -11.24 -1.52 1.33
CA ASP A 380 -11.11 -2.41 0.19
C ASP A 380 -10.33 -3.64 0.65
N THR A 381 -11.05 -4.71 1.00
CA THR A 381 -10.47 -5.99 1.44
C THR A 381 -9.72 -6.75 0.35
N THR A 382 -9.81 -6.31 -0.92
CA THR A 382 -9.04 -6.85 -2.06
C THR A 382 -7.64 -6.26 -2.11
N GLN A 383 -7.53 -4.95 -1.81
CA GLN A 383 -6.27 -4.21 -1.80
C GLN A 383 -5.65 -4.13 -0.38
N GLY A 384 -6.46 -4.32 0.66
CA GLY A 384 -6.10 -4.18 2.07
C GLY A 384 -5.92 -2.72 2.51
N ILE A 385 -6.50 -1.75 1.78
CA ILE A 385 -6.34 -0.31 2.04
C ILE A 385 -7.66 0.36 2.42
N CYS A 386 -7.55 1.43 3.21
CA CYS A 386 -8.68 2.28 3.55
C CYS A 386 -8.95 3.29 2.43
N VAL A 387 -10.23 3.42 2.08
CA VAL A 387 -10.75 4.24 0.97
C VAL A 387 -11.98 4.99 1.45
N ASP A 388 -12.29 6.15 0.86
CA ASP A 388 -13.47 6.93 1.25
C ASP A 388 -14.77 6.27 0.76
N CYS A 389 -14.70 5.45 -0.29
CA CYS A 389 -15.84 4.79 -0.92
C CYS A 389 -15.46 3.48 -1.61
N LEU A 390 -16.45 2.61 -1.82
CA LEU A 390 -16.38 1.44 -2.70
C LEU A 390 -17.42 1.51 -3.84
N SER A 391 -18.38 2.42 -3.73
CA SER A 391 -19.48 2.67 -4.65
C SER A 391 -20.01 4.10 -4.53
N ASP A 392 -20.75 4.59 -5.53
CA ASP A 392 -21.37 5.93 -5.48
C ASP A 392 -22.35 6.11 -4.30
N GLY A 393 -22.88 5.01 -3.75
CA GLY A 393 -23.80 5.03 -2.62
C GLY A 393 -23.13 5.29 -1.26
N ASP A 394 -21.80 5.22 -1.20
CA ASP A 394 -21.02 5.53 0.00
C ASP A 394 -20.70 7.03 0.10
N CYS A 395 -20.82 7.77 -1.00
CA CYS A 395 -20.48 9.18 -1.11
C CYS A 395 -21.63 10.14 -0.75
N PRO A 396 -21.33 11.36 -0.28
CA PRO A 396 -22.34 12.39 -0.04
C PRO A 396 -22.99 12.88 -1.35
N ALA A 397 -24.20 13.44 -1.23
CA ALA A 397 -24.97 13.90 -2.40
C ALA A 397 -24.25 15.03 -3.15
N GLY A 398 -23.89 14.77 -4.41
CA GLY A 398 -23.07 15.64 -5.26
C GLY A 398 -21.72 15.05 -5.63
N GLU A 399 -21.36 13.89 -5.06
CA GLU A 399 -20.12 13.19 -5.35
C GLU A 399 -20.38 11.79 -5.94
N SER A 400 -19.32 11.17 -6.46
CA SER A 400 -19.35 9.80 -6.99
C SER A 400 -18.01 9.13 -6.72
N CYS A 401 -18.00 7.80 -6.64
CA CYS A 401 -16.81 7.05 -6.22
C CYS A 401 -15.87 6.81 -7.40
N ILE A 402 -14.69 7.42 -7.35
CA ILE A 402 -13.67 7.33 -8.40
C ILE A 402 -12.33 7.02 -7.76
N ASP A 403 -11.78 5.85 -8.11
CA ASP A 403 -10.48 5.35 -7.63
C ASP A 403 -10.36 5.29 -6.09
N GLY A 404 -11.45 4.97 -5.39
CA GLY A 404 -11.52 4.87 -3.93
C GLY A 404 -11.72 6.21 -3.19
N ALA A 405 -11.87 7.32 -3.92
CA ALA A 405 -12.18 8.62 -3.35
C ALA A 405 -13.56 9.11 -3.82
N CYS A 406 -14.32 9.76 -2.92
CA CYS A 406 -15.49 10.52 -3.32
C CYS A 406 -15.03 11.80 -4.04
N GLN A 407 -15.56 12.05 -5.23
CA GLN A 407 -15.17 13.17 -6.07
C GLN A 407 -16.39 13.94 -6.60
N PRO A 408 -16.37 15.29 -6.63
CA PRO A 408 -17.46 16.11 -7.16
C PRO A 408 -17.88 15.75 -8.59
N TRP A 409 -19.12 15.31 -8.72
CA TRP A 409 -19.75 14.85 -9.94
C TRP A 409 -20.93 15.75 -10.31
N CYS A 410 -21.13 15.98 -11.60
CA CYS A 410 -22.06 17.03 -12.06
C CYS A 410 -22.79 16.66 -13.34
N ASN A 411 -23.95 17.28 -13.53
CA ASN A 411 -24.69 17.35 -14.79
C ASN A 411 -24.67 18.78 -15.36
N THR A 412 -24.52 19.77 -14.47
CA THR A 412 -24.65 21.21 -14.72
C THR A 412 -23.67 21.99 -13.84
N ASP A 413 -23.31 23.22 -14.23
CA ASP A 413 -22.35 24.05 -13.47
C ASP A 413 -22.87 24.41 -12.07
N SER A 414 -24.18 24.44 -11.86
CA SER A 414 -24.81 24.64 -10.55
C SER A 414 -24.59 23.48 -9.57
N ASP A 415 -24.12 22.32 -10.05
CA ASP A 415 -23.74 21.20 -9.20
C ASP A 415 -22.29 21.34 -8.70
N CYS A 416 -21.55 22.36 -9.17
CA CYS A 416 -20.12 22.53 -8.90
C CYS A 416 -19.81 23.66 -7.90
N PRO A 417 -18.70 23.53 -7.14
CA PRO A 417 -18.21 24.61 -6.28
C PRO A 417 -17.85 25.88 -7.07
N VAL A 418 -17.92 27.02 -6.39
CA VAL A 418 -17.59 28.35 -6.94
C VAL A 418 -16.23 28.35 -7.66
N GLY A 419 -16.21 28.89 -8.89
CA GLY A 419 -15.01 28.91 -9.75
C GLY A 419 -14.77 27.64 -10.56
N GLN A 420 -15.76 26.75 -10.62
CA GLN A 420 -15.72 25.54 -11.44
C GLN A 420 -16.96 25.45 -12.34
N ILE A 421 -16.78 24.80 -13.49
CA ILE A 421 -17.84 24.45 -14.43
C ILE A 421 -17.95 22.94 -14.55
N CYS A 422 -19.11 22.44 -14.98
CA CYS A 422 -19.30 21.02 -15.23
C CYS A 422 -18.80 20.65 -16.62
N GLN A 423 -17.74 19.84 -16.68
CA GLN A 423 -17.15 19.39 -17.95
C GLN A 423 -16.80 17.89 -17.88
N ASN A 424 -17.37 17.13 -18.83
CA ASN A 424 -17.29 15.65 -18.85
C ASN A 424 -17.74 15.02 -17.52
N ASN A 425 -18.82 15.54 -16.96
CA ASN A 425 -19.47 15.12 -15.70
C ASN A 425 -18.60 15.25 -14.43
N ARG A 426 -17.48 15.98 -14.50
CA ARG A 426 -16.66 16.35 -13.33
C ARG A 426 -16.59 17.87 -13.21
N CYS A 427 -16.53 18.37 -12.00
CA CYS A 427 -16.28 19.78 -11.76
C CYS A 427 -14.81 20.11 -12.09
N GLN A 428 -14.61 21.13 -12.93
CA GLN A 428 -13.29 21.56 -13.39
C GLN A 428 -13.17 23.08 -13.30
N ARG A 429 -12.01 23.60 -12.89
CA ARG A 429 -11.77 25.05 -12.86
C ARG A 429 -11.90 25.64 -14.26
N GLY A 430 -12.83 26.59 -14.41
CA GLY A 430 -13.17 27.19 -15.68
C GLY A 430 -14.34 28.16 -15.57
N CYS A 431 -14.84 28.62 -16.70
CA CYS A 431 -15.92 29.60 -16.80
C CYS A 431 -16.70 29.45 -18.11
N ARG A 432 -17.91 30.01 -18.17
CA ARG A 432 -18.66 30.26 -19.42
C ARG A 432 -18.77 31.75 -19.74
N ASN A 433 -18.63 32.63 -18.75
CA ASN A 433 -18.70 34.09 -18.88
C ASN A 433 -17.93 34.79 -17.74
N ASP A 434 -17.67 36.10 -17.88
CA ASP A 434 -16.89 36.90 -16.93
C ASP A 434 -17.42 36.81 -15.48
N THR A 435 -18.74 36.72 -15.28
CA THR A 435 -19.36 36.68 -13.94
C THR A 435 -18.85 35.48 -13.11
N ASP A 436 -18.54 34.37 -13.78
CA ASP A 436 -18.06 33.14 -13.15
C ASP A 436 -16.64 33.35 -12.56
N CYS A 437 -15.88 34.28 -13.13
CA CYS A 437 -14.53 34.65 -12.71
C CYS A 437 -14.50 35.71 -11.60
N ILE A 438 -15.49 36.61 -11.54
CA ILE A 438 -15.63 37.62 -10.46
C ILE A 438 -15.67 36.96 -9.07
N GLN A 439 -16.26 35.77 -8.97
CA GLN A 439 -16.32 34.98 -7.74
C GLN A 439 -14.98 34.31 -7.36
N VAL A 440 -14.02 34.25 -8.28
CA VAL A 440 -12.68 33.64 -8.09
C VAL A 440 -11.62 34.69 -7.77
N GLY A 441 -11.74 35.90 -8.36
CA GLY A 441 -10.83 37.00 -8.12
C GLY A 441 -11.20 38.27 -8.90
N GLN A 442 -10.75 39.42 -8.39
CA GLN A 442 -10.89 40.71 -9.08
C GLN A 442 -9.92 40.79 -10.27
N GLY A 443 -10.33 41.42 -11.38
CA GLY A 443 -9.50 41.54 -12.59
C GLY A 443 -9.35 40.25 -13.39
N LEU A 444 -10.31 39.32 -13.28
CA LEU A 444 -10.36 38.08 -14.05
C LEU A 444 -11.54 38.08 -15.04
N VAL A 445 -11.26 37.79 -16.32
CA VAL A 445 -12.25 37.64 -17.40
C VAL A 445 -12.24 36.22 -17.95
N CYS A 446 -13.34 35.82 -18.59
CA CYS A 446 -13.47 34.46 -19.13
C CYS A 446 -12.95 34.37 -20.57
N PHE A 447 -11.77 33.75 -20.75
CA PHE A 447 -11.15 33.56 -22.05
C PHE A 447 -10.96 32.08 -22.37
N ASN A 448 -11.54 31.61 -23.47
CA ASN A 448 -11.51 30.20 -23.91
C ASN A 448 -11.93 29.18 -22.82
N GLY A 449 -12.83 29.57 -21.91
CA GLY A 449 -13.30 28.73 -20.81
C GLY A 449 -12.43 28.74 -19.55
N GLN A 450 -11.40 29.60 -19.50
CA GLN A 450 -10.55 29.79 -18.32
C GLN A 450 -10.62 31.23 -17.82
N CYS A 451 -10.59 31.42 -16.50
CA CYS A 451 -10.44 32.74 -15.91
C CYS A 451 -8.98 33.20 -16.03
N VAL A 452 -8.75 34.32 -16.72
CA VAL A 452 -7.42 34.89 -16.96
C VAL A 452 -7.39 36.37 -16.56
N GLU A 453 -6.20 36.88 -16.25
CA GLU A 453 -6.01 38.32 -16.00
C GLU A 453 -6.45 39.16 -17.21
N GLY A 454 -7.35 40.11 -16.98
CA GLY A 454 -7.91 40.97 -18.01
C GLY A 454 -9.11 41.76 -17.51
N CYS A 455 -9.80 42.46 -18.40
CA CYS A 455 -10.88 43.36 -18.03
C CYS A 455 -11.94 43.51 -19.12
N SER A 456 -13.13 43.95 -18.71
CA SER A 456 -14.28 44.21 -19.60
C SER A 456 -15.14 45.33 -19.02
N ASP A 457 -16.19 45.76 -19.74
CA ASP A 457 -17.16 46.76 -19.24
C ASP A 457 -17.86 46.34 -17.92
N GLN A 458 -17.74 45.07 -17.50
CA GLN A 458 -18.30 44.54 -16.24
C GLN A 458 -17.23 44.05 -15.25
N VAL A 459 -15.97 43.90 -15.66
CA VAL A 459 -14.84 43.53 -14.79
C VAL A 459 -13.83 44.68 -14.78
N PRO A 460 -13.89 45.59 -13.79
CA PRO A 460 -12.94 46.69 -13.66
C PRO A 460 -11.55 46.19 -13.23
N CYS A 461 -10.53 46.98 -13.58
CA CYS A 461 -9.15 46.73 -13.18
C CYS A 461 -8.88 47.10 -11.70
N PRO A 462 -7.81 46.55 -11.10
CA PRO A 462 -7.31 47.00 -9.80
C PRO A 462 -6.91 48.49 -9.82
N PRO A 463 -7.02 49.23 -8.68
CA PRO A 463 -6.65 50.64 -8.63
C PRO A 463 -5.20 50.92 -9.05
N GLY A 464 -5.01 51.96 -9.86
CA GLY A 464 -3.76 52.30 -10.54
C GLY A 464 -3.67 51.78 -11.99
N PHE A 465 -4.73 51.11 -12.47
CA PHE A 465 -4.85 50.58 -13.82
C PHE A 465 -6.23 50.89 -14.41
N TYR A 466 -6.29 51.21 -15.70
CA TYR A 466 -7.54 51.32 -16.46
C TYR A 466 -7.67 50.15 -17.44
N CYS A 467 -8.90 49.83 -17.85
CA CYS A 467 -9.14 48.83 -18.87
C CYS A 467 -8.98 49.40 -20.28
N ASP A 468 -8.04 48.88 -21.06
CA ASP A 468 -8.03 49.12 -22.51
C ASP A 468 -8.98 48.14 -23.21
N LEU A 469 -10.20 48.59 -23.47
CA LEU A 469 -11.24 47.84 -24.16
C LEU A 469 -10.85 47.42 -25.60
N ALA A 470 -9.78 47.97 -26.18
CA ALA A 470 -9.25 47.51 -27.47
C ALA A 470 -8.38 46.24 -27.37
N THR A 471 -7.85 45.92 -26.18
CA THR A 471 -6.99 44.76 -25.92
C THR A 471 -7.50 43.83 -24.80
N ALA A 472 -8.51 44.27 -24.04
CA ALA A 472 -9.01 43.63 -22.81
C ALA A 472 -7.96 43.50 -21.70
N GLN A 473 -6.94 44.38 -21.70
CA GLN A 473 -5.84 44.38 -20.72
C GLN A 473 -5.94 45.56 -19.75
N CYS A 474 -5.58 45.31 -18.48
CA CYS A 474 -5.38 46.37 -17.50
C CYS A 474 -4.04 47.06 -17.75
N LEU A 475 -4.09 48.32 -18.19
CA LEU A 475 -2.91 49.15 -18.46
C LEU A 475 -2.68 50.12 -17.30
N GLN A 476 -1.43 50.23 -16.85
CA GLN A 476 -1.05 51.11 -15.75
C GLN A 476 -1.35 52.58 -16.09
N GLY A 477 -2.09 53.26 -15.22
CA GLY A 477 -2.59 54.61 -15.45
C GLY A 477 -4.08 54.73 -15.14
N CYS A 478 -4.74 55.71 -15.73
CA CYS A 478 -6.15 56.02 -15.51
C CYS A 478 -6.78 56.73 -16.72
N LEU A 479 -8.11 56.69 -16.79
CA LEU A 479 -8.96 57.54 -17.63
C LEU A 479 -9.94 58.39 -16.79
N GLN A 480 -10.22 57.97 -15.55
CA GLN A 480 -11.13 58.60 -14.58
C GLN A 480 -10.60 58.41 -13.15
N ASN A 481 -11.07 59.22 -12.19
CA ASN A 481 -10.57 59.18 -10.81
C ASN A 481 -10.81 57.83 -10.10
N SER A 482 -11.89 57.11 -10.44
CA SER A 482 -12.18 55.78 -9.89
C SER A 482 -11.22 54.67 -10.34
N ASP A 483 -10.39 54.93 -11.35
CA ASP A 483 -9.32 54.00 -11.75
C ASP A 483 -8.08 54.16 -10.84
N CYS A 484 -8.02 55.19 -10.00
CA CYS A 484 -6.86 55.51 -9.18
C CYS A 484 -6.95 54.94 -7.75
N PRO A 485 -5.80 54.70 -7.09
CA PRO A 485 -5.78 54.41 -5.66
C PRO A 485 -6.28 55.61 -4.84
N PRO A 486 -6.71 55.41 -3.59
CA PRO A 486 -7.01 56.51 -2.67
C PRO A 486 -5.89 57.55 -2.58
N GLU A 487 -6.27 58.79 -2.29
CA GLU A 487 -5.43 60.00 -2.27
C GLU A 487 -4.82 60.39 -3.64
N GLN A 488 -5.33 59.82 -4.74
CA GLN A 488 -4.90 60.15 -6.10
C GLN A 488 -6.09 60.40 -7.02
N VAL A 489 -5.94 61.39 -7.89
CA VAL A 489 -6.88 61.72 -8.98
C VAL A 489 -6.22 61.47 -10.33
N CYS A 490 -7.02 61.29 -11.37
CA CYS A 490 -6.49 61.07 -12.71
C CYS A 490 -6.08 62.39 -13.37
N ASP A 491 -4.79 62.56 -13.67
CA ASP A 491 -4.34 63.62 -14.55
C ASP A 491 -4.64 63.23 -16.01
N ALA A 492 -5.78 63.68 -16.52
CA ALA A 492 -6.22 63.48 -17.90
C ALA A 492 -5.32 64.13 -18.98
N ALA A 493 -4.23 64.82 -18.60
CA ALA A 493 -3.19 65.24 -19.55
C ALA A 493 -2.03 64.24 -19.68
N SER A 494 -1.86 63.32 -18.72
CA SER A 494 -0.81 62.29 -18.69
C SER A 494 -1.33 60.85 -18.62
N ASN A 495 -2.63 60.67 -18.34
CA ASN A 495 -3.27 59.39 -18.00
C ASN A 495 -2.60 58.69 -16.80
N THR A 496 -2.04 59.45 -15.86
CA THR A 496 -1.43 58.92 -14.63
C THR A 496 -2.20 59.38 -13.40
N CYS A 497 -2.29 58.49 -12.41
CA CYS A 497 -2.78 58.85 -11.09
C CYS A 497 -1.75 59.77 -10.40
N VAL A 498 -2.19 60.95 -10.00
CA VAL A 498 -1.38 61.97 -9.33
C VAL A 498 -1.95 62.26 -7.95
N GLN A 499 -1.05 62.47 -6.99
CA GLN A 499 -1.41 62.79 -5.60
C GLN A 499 -2.27 64.06 -5.53
N GLY A 500 -3.49 63.91 -4.99
CA GLY A 500 -4.48 64.98 -4.93
C GLY A 500 -5.91 64.45 -4.84
N CYS A 501 -6.87 65.38 -4.83
CA CYS A 501 -8.30 65.10 -4.65
C CYS A 501 -9.20 66.04 -5.48
N SER A 502 -10.43 65.58 -5.71
CA SER A 502 -11.53 66.31 -6.35
C SER A 502 -12.79 66.34 -5.46
N THR A 503 -12.99 65.31 -4.63
CA THR A 503 -14.05 65.17 -3.63
C THR A 503 -13.46 64.61 -2.33
N ASP A 504 -14.20 64.70 -1.22
CA ASP A 504 -13.73 64.15 0.07
C ASP A 504 -13.59 62.62 0.05
N ALA A 505 -14.37 61.94 -0.79
CA ALA A 505 -14.27 60.49 -0.99
C ALA A 505 -12.99 60.03 -1.70
N ASP A 506 -12.21 60.97 -2.27
CA ASP A 506 -10.90 60.68 -2.84
C ASP A 506 -9.80 60.64 -1.75
N CYS A 507 -10.12 61.04 -0.50
CA CYS A 507 -9.19 61.13 0.63
C CYS A 507 -9.37 59.98 1.64
N GLN A 508 -8.31 59.66 2.38
CA GLN A 508 -8.42 58.72 3.50
C GLN A 508 -9.27 59.30 4.64
N LEU A 509 -10.07 58.45 5.30
CA LEU A 509 -10.83 58.80 6.51
C LEU A 509 -9.97 59.57 7.53
N GLY A 510 -10.46 60.72 7.97
CA GLY A 510 -9.74 61.72 8.78
C GLY A 510 -9.24 62.93 7.97
N TYR A 511 -9.41 62.93 6.65
CA TYR A 511 -9.03 63.99 5.73
C TYR A 511 -10.19 64.37 4.80
N ILE A 512 -10.24 65.64 4.42
CA ILE A 512 -11.21 66.19 3.47
C ILE A 512 -10.49 66.86 2.31
N CYS A 513 -11.16 67.00 1.16
CA CYS A 513 -10.55 67.62 0.00
C CYS A 513 -10.64 69.15 0.06
N ASP A 514 -9.51 69.84 0.19
CA ASP A 514 -9.47 71.29 -0.04
C ASP A 514 -9.57 71.60 -1.54
N ALA A 515 -10.77 71.99 -1.97
CA ALA A 515 -11.06 72.40 -3.35
C ALA A 515 -10.25 73.62 -3.85
N THR A 516 -9.44 74.26 -2.99
CA THR A 516 -8.52 75.36 -3.35
C THR A 516 -7.14 74.86 -3.75
N SER A 517 -6.67 73.77 -3.15
CA SER A 517 -5.34 73.17 -3.38
C SER A 517 -5.38 71.82 -4.08
N SER A 518 -6.55 71.18 -4.17
CA SER A 518 -6.74 69.78 -4.59
C SER A 518 -5.88 68.80 -3.77
N GLN A 519 -5.72 69.07 -2.48
CA GLN A 519 -5.02 68.20 -1.54
C GLN A 519 -5.94 67.74 -0.40
N CYS A 520 -5.72 66.51 0.05
CA CYS A 520 -6.36 65.97 1.25
C CYS A 520 -5.76 66.65 2.49
N VAL A 521 -6.59 67.36 3.25
CA VAL A 521 -6.20 68.08 4.47
C VAL A 521 -6.92 67.50 5.69
N PRO A 522 -6.26 67.38 6.87
CA PRO A 522 -6.87 66.77 8.05
C PRO A 522 -8.17 67.48 8.47
N GLY A 523 -9.27 66.73 8.56
CA GLY A 523 -10.59 67.26 8.90
C GLY A 523 -11.73 66.31 8.51
N CYS A 524 -12.96 66.80 8.64
CA CYS A 524 -14.20 66.13 8.28
C CYS A 524 -15.29 67.17 7.97
N ARG A 525 -16.36 66.76 7.30
CA ARG A 525 -17.60 67.54 7.04
C ARG A 525 -18.81 66.86 7.70
N ASP A 526 -18.87 65.53 7.66
CA ASP A 526 -19.75 64.71 8.50
C ASP A 526 -19.06 63.42 8.96
N ASP A 527 -19.78 62.60 9.73
CA ASP A 527 -19.21 61.44 10.43
C ASP A 527 -18.70 60.34 9.49
N ARG A 528 -19.14 60.32 8.23
CA ARG A 528 -18.67 59.37 7.21
C ARG A 528 -17.25 59.67 6.72
N ASP A 529 -16.75 60.88 6.96
CA ASP A 529 -15.37 61.26 6.65
C ASP A 529 -14.40 60.78 7.75
N CYS A 530 -14.88 60.12 8.81
CA CYS A 530 -14.09 59.76 9.99
C CYS A 530 -13.82 58.24 10.12
N PRO A 531 -12.65 57.83 10.66
CA PRO A 531 -12.36 56.43 10.97
C PRO A 531 -13.36 55.82 11.95
N GLN A 532 -13.58 54.49 11.87
CA GLN A 532 -14.44 53.77 12.82
C GLN A 532 -14.06 54.08 14.28
N GLY A 533 -15.09 54.26 15.13
CA GLY A 533 -14.93 54.70 16.52
C GLY A 533 -14.67 56.21 16.68
N THR A 534 -14.74 57.01 15.61
CA THR A 534 -14.61 58.47 15.66
C THR A 534 -15.70 59.18 14.84
N TRP A 535 -16.08 60.39 15.24
CA TRP A 535 -17.16 61.19 14.66
C TRP A 535 -16.73 62.65 14.43
N CYS A 536 -17.46 63.40 13.60
CA CYS A 536 -17.05 64.70 13.10
C CYS A 536 -17.44 65.87 14.02
N ASN A 537 -16.60 66.13 15.04
CA ASN A 537 -16.79 67.25 15.95
C ASN A 537 -16.10 68.52 15.44
N ALA A 538 -16.89 69.54 15.09
CA ALA A 538 -16.41 70.87 14.67
C ALA A 538 -15.34 70.84 13.55
N GLY A 539 -15.49 69.91 12.59
CA GLY A 539 -14.56 69.72 11.47
C GLY A 539 -13.32 68.88 11.80
N LYS A 540 -13.32 68.13 12.92
CA LYS A 540 -12.28 67.16 13.27
C LYS A 540 -12.85 65.85 13.80
N CYS A 541 -12.34 64.73 13.31
CA CYS A 541 -12.65 63.42 13.85
C CYS A 541 -12.21 63.33 15.32
N SER A 542 -13.15 62.97 16.19
CA SER A 542 -12.98 62.85 17.64
C SER A 542 -13.49 61.48 18.08
N PRO A 543 -12.88 60.81 19.08
CA PRO A 543 -13.39 59.54 19.59
C PRO A 543 -14.87 59.61 19.98
N GLY A 544 -15.62 58.57 19.63
CA GLY A 544 -16.96 58.32 20.15
C GLY A 544 -16.93 57.87 21.62
N CYS A 545 -18.11 57.60 22.19
CA CYS A 545 -18.18 56.99 23.50
C CYS A 545 -17.63 55.55 23.52
N LEU A 546 -17.28 55.11 24.72
CA LEU A 546 -17.17 53.71 25.14
C LEU A 546 -17.94 53.59 26.46
N PRO A 547 -18.50 52.43 26.84
CA PRO A 547 -19.26 52.27 28.09
C PRO A 547 -18.48 52.79 29.31
N GLU A 548 -17.22 52.37 29.44
CA GLU A 548 -16.27 52.80 30.48
C GLU A 548 -15.96 54.32 30.54
N ASN A 549 -16.36 55.09 29.52
CA ASN A 549 -16.18 56.54 29.46
C ASN A 549 -17.50 57.34 29.65
N CYS A 550 -18.65 56.68 29.78
CA CYS A 550 -19.91 57.37 30.06
C CYS A 550 -20.11 57.60 31.57
N PRO A 551 -20.66 58.76 32.00
CA PRO A 551 -20.97 58.99 33.41
C PRO A 551 -22.11 58.09 33.90
N GLN A 552 -21.99 57.56 35.13
CA GLN A 552 -23.02 56.70 35.76
C GLN A 552 -24.45 57.24 35.56
N GLY A 553 -25.36 56.39 35.09
CA GLY A 553 -26.70 56.76 34.60
C GLY A 553 -26.73 57.20 33.14
N GLN A 554 -25.68 56.92 32.36
CA GLN A 554 -25.64 57.07 30.90
C GLN A 554 -24.96 55.87 30.26
N TRP A 555 -25.54 55.38 29.17
CA TRP A 555 -25.02 54.28 28.35
C TRP A 555 -24.39 54.82 27.06
N CYS A 556 -23.49 54.05 26.45
CA CYS A 556 -22.92 54.40 25.15
C CYS A 556 -23.79 53.85 24.01
N ASP A 557 -24.50 54.72 23.29
CA ASP A 557 -25.23 54.30 22.10
C ASP A 557 -24.26 54.12 20.93
N THR A 558 -23.93 52.86 20.64
CA THR A 558 -23.01 52.48 19.57
C THR A 558 -23.56 52.77 18.16
N GLY A 559 -24.84 53.12 18.03
CA GLY A 559 -25.49 53.52 16.78
C GLY A 559 -25.26 54.98 16.38
N ASP A 560 -24.96 55.88 17.33
CA ASP A 560 -24.55 57.27 17.02
C ASP A 560 -23.36 57.81 17.83
N GLY A 561 -22.70 56.99 18.63
CA GLY A 561 -21.44 57.30 19.32
C GLY A 561 -21.55 58.26 20.51
N HIS A 562 -22.76 58.54 21.00
CA HIS A 562 -23.00 59.45 22.10
C HIS A 562 -23.39 58.73 23.40
N CYS A 563 -22.92 59.24 24.56
CA CYS A 563 -23.46 58.85 25.85
C CYS A 563 -24.90 59.38 26.00
N LYS A 564 -25.87 58.49 26.22
CA LYS A 564 -27.30 58.83 26.37
C LYS A 564 -27.79 58.47 27.78
N PRO A 565 -28.73 59.23 28.38
CA PRO A 565 -29.30 58.88 29.68
C PRO A 565 -29.93 57.48 29.65
N GLY A 566 -29.52 56.61 30.57
CA GLY A 566 -29.91 55.21 30.57
C GLY A 566 -28.85 54.28 31.17
N CYS A 567 -28.80 53.04 30.68
CA CYS A 567 -27.89 51.98 31.13
C CYS A 567 -27.69 50.91 30.05
N ASP A 568 -26.51 50.28 30.06
CA ASP A 568 -26.16 49.09 29.28
C ASP A 568 -25.68 47.92 30.16
N GLU A 569 -25.43 48.15 31.45
CA GLU A 569 -25.38 47.11 32.48
C GLU A 569 -26.01 47.54 33.84
N ASN A 570 -26.06 46.62 34.79
CA ASN A 570 -26.60 46.90 36.13
C ASN A 570 -25.72 47.84 36.99
N ALA A 571 -24.47 48.11 36.60
CA ALA A 571 -23.57 49.01 37.33
C ALA A 571 -23.85 50.50 37.08
N ASP A 572 -24.44 50.83 35.93
CA ASP A 572 -24.83 52.20 35.56
C ASP A 572 -25.96 52.73 36.43
N CYS A 573 -26.81 51.81 36.92
CA CYS A 573 -27.97 52.10 37.73
C CYS A 573 -27.60 52.32 39.20
N THR A 574 -28.27 53.26 39.85
CA THR A 574 -28.11 53.52 41.28
C THR A 574 -28.66 52.37 42.11
N PRO A 575 -27.85 51.62 42.89
CA PRO A 575 -28.36 50.51 43.69
C PRO A 575 -29.45 51.00 44.65
N PRO A 576 -30.64 50.36 44.67
CA PRO A 576 -30.88 48.98 44.24
C PRO A 576 -31.50 48.80 42.85
N GLU A 577 -31.49 49.82 41.97
CA GLU A 577 -32.13 49.76 40.65
C GLU A 577 -31.36 48.85 39.68
N THR A 578 -32.08 48.06 38.87
CA THR A 578 -31.53 47.24 37.78
C THR A 578 -31.84 47.83 36.40
N CYS A 579 -30.99 47.54 35.42
CA CYS A 579 -31.14 48.01 34.04
C CYS A 579 -32.13 47.15 33.25
N ASN A 580 -33.07 47.80 32.56
CA ASN A 580 -33.86 47.17 31.50
C ASN A 580 -33.14 47.35 30.15
N LEU A 581 -32.54 46.28 29.64
CA LEU A 581 -31.73 46.29 28.42
C LEU A 581 -32.55 46.38 27.11
N VAL A 582 -33.88 46.44 27.18
CA VAL A 582 -34.77 46.67 26.03
C VAL A 582 -35.19 48.14 25.92
N THR A 583 -35.20 48.87 27.04
CA THR A 583 -35.57 50.30 27.09
C THR A 583 -34.40 51.22 27.44
N HIS A 584 -33.24 50.66 27.79
CA HIS A 584 -32.08 51.33 28.38
C HIS A 584 -32.45 52.21 29.59
N GLN A 585 -33.33 51.72 30.46
CA GLN A 585 -33.79 52.45 31.64
C GLN A 585 -33.53 51.66 32.93
N CYS A 586 -32.96 52.34 33.93
CA CYS A 586 -32.91 51.85 35.30
C CYS A 586 -34.33 51.87 35.89
N SER A 587 -34.89 50.71 36.22
CA SER A 587 -36.26 50.62 36.74
C SER A 587 -36.46 49.44 37.69
N GLN A 588 -36.68 49.78 38.97
CA GLN A 588 -36.95 48.85 40.09
C GLN A 588 -35.81 47.88 40.46
N ALA A 589 -36.00 47.22 41.61
CA ALA A 589 -34.99 46.48 42.37
C ALA A 589 -35.32 44.98 42.55
N ASP A 590 -36.47 44.56 42.04
CA ASP A 590 -36.93 43.17 41.98
C ASP A 590 -37.71 43.07 40.66
N CYS A 591 -36.95 42.81 39.59
CA CYS A 591 -37.34 42.85 38.17
C CYS A 591 -38.62 42.05 37.85
N CYS A 592 -39.03 41.10 38.70
CA CYS A 592 -40.24 40.29 38.48
C CYS A 592 -41.25 40.28 39.66
N GLY A 593 -40.94 40.88 40.82
CA GLY A 593 -41.90 41.16 41.90
C GLY A 593 -42.70 39.96 42.44
N GLY A 594 -42.20 38.73 42.25
CA GLY A 594 -42.91 37.49 42.50
C GLY A 594 -43.81 37.03 41.35
N CYS A 595 -43.23 36.39 40.33
CA CYS A 595 -43.98 35.74 39.26
C CYS A 595 -44.99 34.69 39.77
N PRO A 596 -46.08 34.41 39.02
CA PRO A 596 -46.94 33.25 39.27
C PRO A 596 -46.14 31.95 39.37
N SER A 597 -46.61 30.98 40.16
CA SER A 597 -45.86 29.73 40.44
C SER A 597 -45.62 28.85 39.20
N ASN A 598 -46.47 29.00 38.17
CA ASN A 598 -46.32 28.38 36.85
C ASN A 598 -45.51 29.23 35.87
N HIS A 599 -44.83 30.29 36.31
CA HIS A 599 -43.96 31.14 35.50
C HIS A 599 -42.56 31.24 36.12
N TYR A 600 -41.54 31.53 35.33
CA TYR A 600 -40.22 31.92 35.80
C TYR A 600 -39.92 33.37 35.44
N CYS A 601 -39.04 34.02 36.21
CA CYS A 601 -38.58 35.36 35.90
C CYS A 601 -37.49 35.28 34.81
N ASP A 602 -37.72 35.92 33.66
CA ASP A 602 -36.61 36.32 32.81
C ASP A 602 -36.06 37.66 33.31
N THR A 603 -34.85 37.60 33.88
CA THR A 603 -34.14 38.76 34.43
C THR A 603 -33.56 39.69 33.36
N LEU A 604 -33.66 39.34 32.07
CA LEU A 604 -33.28 40.21 30.95
C LEU A 604 -34.42 41.16 30.56
N THR A 605 -35.58 40.60 30.24
CA THR A 605 -36.74 41.39 29.76
C THR A 605 -37.64 41.91 30.88
N CYS A 606 -37.42 41.48 32.13
CA CYS A 606 -38.33 41.65 33.26
C CYS A 606 -39.75 41.15 32.98
N GLN A 607 -39.84 40.01 32.28
CA GLN A 607 -41.10 39.32 32.03
C GLN A 607 -41.17 38.01 32.82
N CYS A 608 -42.37 37.68 33.27
CA CYS A 608 -42.68 36.34 33.73
C CYS A 608 -42.96 35.48 32.49
N VAL A 609 -42.10 34.50 32.20
CA VAL A 609 -42.27 33.55 31.10
C VAL A 609 -42.99 32.31 31.63
N GLU A 610 -44.01 31.82 30.93
CA GLU A 610 -44.77 30.65 31.36
C GLU A 610 -43.89 29.39 31.30
N LYS A 611 -43.94 28.58 32.36
CA LYS A 611 -43.28 27.27 32.43
C LYS A 611 -44.09 26.25 31.62
N CYS A 612 -43.48 25.12 31.30
CA CYS A 612 -44.25 24.00 30.76
C CYS A 612 -45.42 23.66 31.71
N SER A 613 -46.60 23.45 31.12
CA SER A 613 -47.84 23.11 31.86
C SER A 613 -48.42 21.75 31.45
N ASN A 614 -47.83 21.12 30.43
CA ASN A 614 -48.04 19.75 29.97
C ASN A 614 -46.90 19.41 28.98
N ASN A 615 -46.80 18.16 28.53
CA ASN A 615 -45.69 17.69 27.68
C ASN A 615 -45.64 18.36 26.29
N GLY A 616 -46.75 18.93 25.80
CA GLY A 616 -46.76 19.74 24.57
C GLY A 616 -46.16 21.14 24.74
N GLY A 617 -45.73 21.51 25.96
CA GLY A 617 -44.88 22.67 26.24
C GLY A 617 -43.42 22.30 26.48
N CYS A 618 -42.98 21.15 25.94
CA CYS A 618 -41.60 20.66 25.98
C CYS A 618 -41.18 20.13 24.61
N PRO A 619 -39.87 20.06 24.29
CA PRO A 619 -39.39 19.44 23.05
C PRO A 619 -39.80 17.97 22.92
N ALA A 620 -39.76 17.44 21.69
CA ALA A 620 -40.12 16.05 21.42
C ALA A 620 -39.34 15.07 22.32
N GLY A 621 -40.06 14.15 22.97
CA GLY A 621 -39.50 13.19 23.93
C GLY A 621 -39.27 13.72 25.35
N TYR A 622 -39.49 15.00 25.64
CA TYR A 622 -39.37 15.55 26.99
C TYR A 622 -40.72 15.57 27.73
N GLU A 623 -40.73 15.16 29.01
CA GLU A 623 -41.89 15.22 29.89
C GLU A 623 -41.83 16.46 30.78
N CYS A 624 -42.95 17.19 30.90
CA CYS A 624 -43.07 18.32 31.79
C CYS A 624 -43.30 17.87 33.24
N LYS A 625 -42.41 18.27 34.15
CA LYS A 625 -42.51 17.90 35.57
C LYS A 625 -43.28 18.96 36.39
N PRO A 626 -43.77 18.60 37.61
CA PRO A 626 -44.64 19.49 38.40
C PRO A 626 -44.00 20.80 38.90
N ASP A 627 -42.68 20.97 38.77
CA ASP A 627 -42.00 22.24 39.03
C ASP A 627 -42.03 23.20 37.82
N GLY A 628 -42.46 22.69 36.66
CA GLY A 628 -42.53 23.35 35.36
C GLY A 628 -41.22 23.26 34.56
N THR A 629 -40.42 22.22 34.77
CA THR A 629 -39.22 21.93 33.96
C THR A 629 -39.44 20.73 33.01
N CYS A 630 -38.84 20.79 31.83
CA CYS A 630 -38.83 19.70 30.86
C CYS A 630 -37.67 18.75 31.16
N TRP A 631 -37.97 17.48 31.41
CA TRP A 631 -36.98 16.41 31.65
C TRP A 631 -37.02 15.44 30.48
N CYS A 632 -35.89 14.85 30.12
CA CYS A 632 -35.84 13.82 29.07
C CYS A 632 -36.73 12.60 29.41
N THR A 633 -36.98 11.74 28.42
CA THR A 633 -37.49 10.39 28.63
C THR A 633 -36.59 9.34 27.96
N THR A 634 -36.81 8.06 28.24
CA THR A 634 -36.00 6.96 27.70
C THR A 634 -36.01 6.94 26.18
N GLY A 635 -34.84 6.94 25.55
CA GLY A 635 -34.71 7.00 24.08
C GLY A 635 -34.85 8.40 23.47
N THR A 636 -34.90 9.46 24.27
CA THR A 636 -34.87 10.87 23.81
C THR A 636 -33.45 11.44 23.76
N CYS A 637 -32.52 10.84 24.49
CA CYS A 637 -31.14 11.29 24.53
C CYS A 637 -30.33 10.74 23.34
N PRO A 638 -29.25 11.41 22.91
CA PRO A 638 -28.38 10.95 21.83
C PRO A 638 -27.75 9.56 22.09
N PRO A 639 -27.24 8.88 21.05
CA PRO A 639 -26.49 7.64 21.19
C PRO A 639 -25.37 7.73 22.26
N ASN A 640 -25.12 6.61 22.94
CA ASN A 640 -24.16 6.47 24.05
C ASN A 640 -24.48 7.35 25.29
N THR A 641 -25.73 7.81 25.42
CA THR A 641 -26.25 8.53 26.59
C THR A 641 -27.66 8.06 26.98
N HIS A 642 -27.95 7.97 28.29
CA HIS A 642 -29.29 7.69 28.81
C HIS A 642 -29.92 8.94 29.41
N CYS A 643 -31.26 8.93 29.50
CA CYS A 643 -31.94 9.89 30.36
C CYS A 643 -31.82 9.45 31.83
N ASN A 644 -31.09 10.20 32.65
CA ASN A 644 -31.15 10.05 34.10
C ASN A 644 -32.50 10.59 34.59
N THR A 645 -33.41 9.67 34.89
CA THR A 645 -34.80 9.96 35.29
C THR A 645 -34.93 10.58 36.69
N SER A 646 -33.82 10.80 37.41
CA SER A 646 -33.77 11.50 38.70
C SER A 646 -33.30 12.95 38.59
N THR A 647 -32.47 13.28 37.58
CA THR A 647 -31.98 14.64 37.30
C THR A 647 -32.75 15.30 36.14
N GLY A 648 -33.39 14.50 35.30
CA GLY A 648 -34.04 14.94 34.07
C GLY A 648 -33.08 15.20 32.91
N GLN A 649 -31.82 14.80 33.06
CA GLN A 649 -30.74 15.13 32.14
C GLN A 649 -30.27 13.92 31.34
N CYS A 650 -29.83 14.17 30.10
CA CYS A 650 -29.06 13.19 29.35
C CYS A 650 -27.67 13.09 29.97
N GLU A 651 -27.32 11.89 30.43
CA GLU A 651 -26.07 11.57 31.09
C GLU A 651 -25.38 10.43 30.34
N GLN A 652 -24.06 10.48 30.28
CA GLN A 652 -23.25 9.56 29.48
C GLN A 652 -23.34 8.13 30.04
N ASP A 653 -23.55 7.14 29.17
CA ASP A 653 -23.63 5.73 29.59
C ASP A 653 -22.28 5.18 30.06
N THR A 654 -21.24 5.50 29.31
CA THR A 654 -19.93 4.84 29.36
C THR A 654 -18.96 5.49 30.34
N SER A 655 -19.42 5.56 31.59
CA SER A 655 -18.64 5.86 32.80
C SER A 655 -17.58 4.80 33.16
N ASN A 656 -17.48 3.72 32.37
CA ASN A 656 -16.44 2.69 32.40
C ASN A 656 -16.07 2.26 30.96
N CYS A 657 -15.73 3.23 30.10
CA CYS A 657 -15.25 2.96 28.74
C CYS A 657 -13.96 2.12 28.75
N THR A 658 -13.76 1.35 27.67
CA THR A 658 -12.57 0.53 27.42
C THR A 658 -11.87 0.87 26.11
N SER A 659 -12.58 1.54 25.19
CA SER A 659 -12.14 1.96 23.87
C SER A 659 -12.90 3.21 23.42
N ASP A 660 -12.39 3.94 22.43
CA ASP A 660 -13.04 5.17 21.94
C ASP A 660 -14.44 4.90 21.33
N THR A 661 -14.70 3.69 20.83
CA THR A 661 -16.02 3.25 20.34
C THR A 661 -17.09 3.16 21.43
N ASP A 662 -16.69 3.13 22.71
CA ASP A 662 -17.61 3.23 23.84
C ASP A 662 -18.09 4.68 24.07
N CYS A 663 -17.48 5.68 23.43
CA CYS A 663 -17.73 7.10 23.68
C CYS A 663 -18.72 7.73 22.68
N PRO A 664 -19.31 8.92 22.98
CA PRO A 664 -19.97 9.73 21.97
C PRO A 664 -19.03 10.09 20.81
N THR A 665 -19.56 10.31 19.61
CA THR A 665 -18.76 10.60 18.42
C THR A 665 -17.79 11.76 18.65
N GLY A 666 -16.51 11.57 18.31
CA GLY A 666 -15.43 12.54 18.51
C GLY A 666 -14.80 12.57 19.91
N TRP A 667 -15.40 11.92 20.91
CA TRP A 667 -14.84 11.81 22.26
C TRP A 667 -13.90 10.60 22.38
N THR A 668 -12.87 10.73 23.23
CA THR A 668 -11.84 9.70 23.45
C THR A 668 -12.01 9.04 24.82
N CYS A 669 -11.74 7.74 24.93
CA CYS A 669 -11.78 7.00 26.18
C CYS A 669 -10.46 7.16 26.95
N ASN A 670 -10.52 7.75 28.14
CA ASN A 670 -9.42 7.64 29.10
C ASN A 670 -9.46 6.25 29.75
N ALA A 671 -8.81 5.27 29.13
CA ALA A 671 -8.73 3.88 29.61
C ALA A 671 -8.13 3.74 31.03
N ALA A 672 -7.45 4.76 31.57
CA ALA A 672 -6.95 4.77 32.95
C ALA A 672 -7.98 5.24 33.99
N THR A 673 -9.06 5.90 33.58
CA THR A 673 -10.18 6.30 34.46
C THR A 673 -11.53 5.70 34.07
N GLY A 674 -11.62 5.04 32.92
CA GLY A 674 -12.87 4.54 32.35
C GLY A 674 -13.83 5.64 31.88
N GLN A 675 -13.35 6.88 31.71
CA GLN A 675 -14.21 8.02 31.36
C GLN A 675 -13.92 8.54 29.97
N CYS A 676 -14.97 8.73 29.18
CA CYS A 676 -14.87 9.46 27.92
C CYS A 676 -14.60 10.94 28.17
N LYS A 677 -13.86 11.55 27.25
CA LYS A 677 -13.43 12.93 27.32
C LYS A 677 -13.53 13.56 25.93
N ALA A 678 -14.12 14.75 25.85
CA ALA A 678 -14.05 15.61 24.66
C ALA A 678 -12.59 15.76 24.16
N PRO A 679 -12.39 15.90 22.85
CA PRO A 679 -11.04 16.03 22.27
C PRO A 679 -10.33 17.27 22.83
N SER A 680 -9.00 17.29 22.78
CA SER A 680 -8.20 18.37 23.40
C SER A 680 -8.34 19.75 22.72
N GLY A 681 -9.16 19.87 21.68
CA GLY A 681 -9.45 21.09 20.91
C GLY A 681 -10.70 21.88 21.35
N GLN A 682 -11.05 21.83 22.64
CA GLN A 682 -12.04 22.68 23.33
C GLN A 682 -13.52 22.66 22.90
N GLY A 683 -13.93 22.00 21.82
CA GLY A 683 -15.35 21.92 21.42
C GLY A 683 -15.76 23.08 20.50
N GLN A 684 -15.51 22.88 19.21
CA GLN A 684 -15.70 23.84 18.11
C GLN A 684 -17.15 23.84 17.59
N GLU A 685 -17.50 24.72 16.66
CA GLU A 685 -18.85 24.70 16.07
C GLU A 685 -19.07 23.37 15.33
N GLY A 686 -20.09 22.61 15.75
CA GLY A 686 -20.37 21.27 15.24
C GLY A 686 -20.00 20.12 16.19
N ASP A 687 -19.15 20.34 17.21
CA ASP A 687 -18.76 19.27 18.14
C ASP A 687 -19.90 18.82 19.06
N PHE A 688 -19.91 17.52 19.41
CA PHE A 688 -20.91 16.95 20.32
C PHE A 688 -20.66 17.33 21.78
N CYS A 689 -21.72 17.76 22.48
CA CYS A 689 -21.67 18.24 23.85
C CYS A 689 -22.85 17.75 24.71
N LEU A 690 -22.66 17.74 26.02
CA LEU A 690 -23.76 17.58 26.99
C LEU A 690 -23.96 18.84 27.83
N LYS A 691 -22.90 19.63 28.05
CA LYS A 691 -22.84 20.82 28.93
C LYS A 691 -21.95 21.89 28.29
N ASP A 692 -22.10 23.14 28.73
CA ASP A 692 -21.33 24.27 28.18
C ASP A 692 -19.82 24.17 28.41
N ILE A 693 -19.38 23.39 29.40
CA ILE A 693 -17.96 23.16 29.68
C ILE A 693 -17.31 22.20 28.68
N ASP A 694 -18.11 21.57 27.81
CA ASP A 694 -17.67 20.71 26.73
C ASP A 694 -17.42 21.51 25.42
N CYS A 695 -17.72 22.82 25.42
CA CYS A 695 -17.61 23.75 24.29
C CYS A 695 -16.63 24.91 24.58
N ASP A 696 -16.11 25.56 23.54
CA ASP A 696 -15.15 26.66 23.71
C ASP A 696 -15.83 27.99 24.12
N GLN A 697 -16.03 28.13 25.42
CA GLN A 697 -16.56 29.35 26.04
C GLN A 697 -15.67 30.59 25.82
N ALA A 698 -14.38 30.43 25.47
CA ALA A 698 -13.50 31.56 25.16
C ALA A 698 -13.68 32.05 23.70
N ALA A 699 -14.04 31.15 22.79
CA ALA A 699 -14.49 31.47 21.43
C ALA A 699 -16.01 31.80 21.37
N GLY A 700 -16.72 31.75 22.50
CA GLY A 700 -18.14 32.10 22.60
C GLY A 700 -19.10 30.98 22.20
N LEU A 701 -18.71 29.71 22.33
CA LEU A 701 -19.58 28.56 22.07
C LEU A 701 -20.24 28.01 23.35
N LEU A 702 -21.48 27.53 23.20
CA LEU A 702 -22.26 26.87 24.25
C LEU A 702 -22.95 25.63 23.68
N CYS A 703 -23.44 24.76 24.56
CA CYS A 703 -24.07 23.51 24.16
C CYS A 703 -25.57 23.67 23.85
N ASP A 704 -25.99 23.29 22.64
CA ASP A 704 -27.41 23.23 22.28
C ASP A 704 -28.11 21.99 22.87
N ASN A 705 -28.54 22.07 24.13
CA ASN A 705 -29.35 21.04 24.76
C ASN A 705 -30.71 21.58 25.27
N ALA A 706 -31.72 20.70 25.29
CA ALA A 706 -33.11 21.07 25.59
C ALA A 706 -33.37 21.59 27.01
N ILE A 707 -32.49 21.33 27.97
CA ILE A 707 -32.63 21.83 29.36
C ILE A 707 -32.38 23.33 29.43
N PHE A 708 -31.61 23.85 28.47
CA PHE A 708 -31.28 25.26 28.33
C PHE A 708 -31.98 25.94 27.13
N CYS A 709 -32.43 25.23 26.10
CA CYS A 709 -33.20 25.82 24.97
C CYS A 709 -34.72 26.00 25.24
N LEU A 710 -35.10 26.39 26.46
CA LEU A 710 -36.51 26.49 26.88
C LEU A 710 -37.29 27.65 26.21
N GLY A 711 -36.61 28.64 25.64
CA GLY A 711 -37.23 29.66 24.78
C GLY A 711 -37.37 29.25 23.32
N CYS A 712 -36.53 28.33 22.85
CA CYS A 712 -36.47 27.88 21.46
C CYS A 712 -37.80 27.22 21.06
N ALA A 713 -38.37 26.38 21.93
CA ALA A 713 -39.68 25.76 21.74
C ALA A 713 -40.89 26.71 21.84
N LEU A 714 -40.73 27.93 22.37
CA LEU A 714 -41.78 28.96 22.39
C LEU A 714 -41.84 29.76 21.07
N ILE A 715 -40.76 29.72 20.28
CA ILE A 715 -40.63 30.38 18.98
C ILE A 715 -40.90 29.36 17.86
N ASP A 716 -40.28 28.19 17.93
CA ASP A 716 -40.52 27.05 17.04
C ASP A 716 -40.93 25.78 17.82
N PRO A 717 -42.22 25.39 17.81
CA PRO A 717 -42.70 24.15 18.41
C PRO A 717 -42.13 22.84 17.82
N SER A 718 -41.42 22.91 16.68
CA SER A 718 -40.73 21.76 16.06
C SER A 718 -39.24 21.67 16.40
N PHE A 719 -38.70 22.61 17.19
CA PHE A 719 -37.31 22.63 17.65
C PHE A 719 -36.89 21.31 18.33
N GLN A 720 -35.79 20.73 17.87
CA GLN A 720 -35.14 19.56 18.47
C GLN A 720 -33.70 19.93 18.90
N PRO A 721 -33.27 19.55 20.12
CA PRO A 721 -31.91 19.83 20.58
C PRO A 721 -30.88 19.03 19.78
N THR A 722 -29.87 19.69 19.23
CA THR A 722 -28.84 19.04 18.43
C THR A 722 -27.73 18.40 19.26
N PHE A 723 -27.59 18.80 20.54
CA PHE A 723 -26.46 18.43 21.41
C PHE A 723 -25.11 18.81 20.79
N THR A 724 -25.09 19.98 20.14
CA THR A 724 -23.96 20.50 19.38
C THR A 724 -23.45 21.81 20.00
N CYS A 725 -22.14 22.03 20.00
CA CYS A 725 -21.54 23.31 20.33
C CYS A 725 -21.87 24.34 19.23
N ARG A 726 -22.49 25.46 19.61
CA ARG A 726 -22.95 26.53 18.70
C ARG A 726 -22.51 27.90 19.21
N TYR A 727 -22.30 28.84 18.29
CA TYR A 727 -21.93 30.22 18.63
C TYR A 727 -23.05 30.97 19.35
N GLU A 728 -22.65 31.73 20.36
CA GLU A 728 -23.49 32.71 21.04
C GLU A 728 -23.76 33.94 20.16
N CYS A 729 -24.99 34.42 20.17
CA CYS A 729 -25.45 35.55 19.38
C CYS A 729 -26.22 36.57 20.24
N SER A 730 -26.27 37.82 19.79
CA SER A 730 -27.01 38.87 20.49
C SER A 730 -28.51 38.72 20.25
N CYS A 731 -29.22 38.38 21.34
CA CYS A 731 -30.69 38.28 21.37
C CYS A 731 -31.42 39.55 20.89
N GLY A 732 -30.76 40.72 20.87
CA GLY A 732 -31.33 41.99 20.44
C GLY A 732 -31.16 42.31 18.94
N THR A 733 -30.15 41.73 18.27
CA THR A 733 -29.88 42.00 16.83
C THR A 733 -30.32 40.87 15.91
N ALA A 734 -30.50 39.66 16.44
CA ALA A 734 -30.86 38.44 15.71
C ALA A 734 -29.92 38.07 14.55
N THR A 735 -28.69 38.59 14.54
CA THR A 735 -27.69 38.37 13.49
C THR A 735 -26.81 37.16 13.79
N CYS A 736 -26.84 36.16 12.91
CA CYS A 736 -25.92 35.03 12.88
C CYS A 736 -25.03 35.05 11.63
N SER A 737 -23.88 34.39 11.68
CA SER A 737 -22.89 34.38 10.59
C SER A 737 -23.15 33.32 9.51
N GLY A 738 -23.79 32.20 9.85
CA GLY A 738 -24.17 31.17 8.89
C GLY A 738 -25.39 31.56 8.04
N PRO A 739 -25.42 31.27 6.73
CA PRO A 739 -26.44 31.77 5.79
C PRO A 739 -27.86 31.19 5.99
N ASN A 740 -28.03 30.23 6.90
CA ASN A 740 -29.34 29.67 7.30
C ASN A 740 -29.47 29.56 8.84
N GLN A 741 -28.80 30.42 9.62
CA GLN A 741 -28.86 30.39 11.09
C GLN A 741 -29.81 31.47 11.65
N GLU A 742 -30.66 31.08 12.61
CA GLU A 742 -31.46 32.00 13.44
C GLU A 742 -30.92 32.04 14.88
N CYS A 743 -31.07 33.20 15.52
CA CYS A 743 -30.59 33.47 16.88
C CYS A 743 -31.67 33.17 17.93
N LEU A 744 -31.62 32.00 18.57
CA LEU A 744 -32.68 31.47 19.45
C LEU A 744 -32.34 31.56 20.96
N TYR A 745 -33.36 31.77 21.81
CA TYR A 745 -33.18 32.13 23.23
C TYR A 745 -32.85 30.96 24.17
N ARG A 746 -31.74 31.11 24.91
CA ARG A 746 -31.27 30.16 25.92
C ARG A 746 -31.57 30.65 27.35
N ARG A 747 -32.00 29.71 28.19
CA ARG A 747 -32.58 29.88 29.54
C ARG A 747 -31.70 30.58 30.59
N THR A 748 -30.40 30.75 30.34
CA THR A 748 -29.43 31.18 31.37
C THR A 748 -28.54 32.32 30.89
N GLY A 749 -28.72 33.50 31.48
CA GLY A 749 -27.70 34.55 31.49
C GLY A 749 -27.52 35.35 30.20
N ILE A 750 -28.62 35.68 29.50
CA ILE A 750 -28.61 36.57 28.32
C ILE A 750 -27.82 36.00 27.13
N LYS A 751 -27.90 34.68 26.93
CA LYS A 751 -27.22 34.00 25.82
C LYS A 751 -28.26 33.51 24.82
N CYS A 752 -28.15 33.90 23.56
CA CYS A 752 -28.86 33.26 22.46
C CYS A 752 -27.87 32.44 21.63
N LEU A 753 -28.34 31.44 20.89
CA LEU A 753 -27.51 30.56 20.05
C LEU A 753 -27.87 30.69 18.58
N CYS A 754 -26.86 30.65 17.71
CA CYS A 754 -27.05 30.46 16.28
C CYS A 754 -27.40 29.00 15.99
N VAL A 755 -28.68 28.76 15.70
CA VAL A 755 -29.24 27.44 15.36
C VAL A 755 -29.57 27.41 13.87
N GLU A 756 -29.21 26.32 13.19
CA GLU A 756 -29.55 26.13 11.78
C GLU A 756 -31.05 25.91 11.57
N LEU A 757 -31.63 26.64 10.62
CA LEU A 757 -33.01 26.48 10.17
C LEU A 757 -33.18 25.20 9.34
N GLY A 758 -33.47 24.09 10.02
CA GLY A 758 -34.24 22.98 9.44
C GLY A 758 -33.43 21.88 8.76
N THR A 759 -32.56 21.21 9.51
CA THR A 759 -32.06 19.85 9.20
C THR A 759 -32.89 18.74 9.88
N GLY A 760 -34.17 19.01 10.17
CA GLY A 760 -35.11 18.02 10.73
C GLY A 760 -36.58 18.42 10.52
N ARG A 761 -37.36 17.57 9.83
CA ARG A 761 -38.81 17.68 9.64
C ARG A 761 -39.45 16.29 9.65
#